data_AF-A0A3M7PMC8-F1
#
_entry.id   AF-A0A3M7PMC8-F1
#
_cell.length_a   1.000
_cell.length_b   1.000
_cell.length_c   1.000
_cell.angle_alpha   90.00
_cell.angle_beta   90.00
_cell.angle_gamma   90.00
#
_symmetry.space_group_name_H-M   'P 1'
#
loop_
_entity.id
_entity.type
_entity.pdbx_description
1 polymer ?
#
loop_
_entity_poly.entity_id
_entity_poly.type
_entity_poly.pdbx_seq_one_letter_code
_entity_poly.pdbx_strand_id
1 'polypeptide(L)'
;MACKMHKIADHLNRIQTNYTTPWKIIQFMKKKNYEKFVKNAALKASESSQDQKLAIDAYKSILKKHLSNLSCEILNLQQLAQRLLMAKRFKQRDKIILQSVEELVTSNQMEKIFTRHHWLSIGGIFLINGSTRQNQSEILDIIRKCFQIINPQLEENLEEEKKISNLIVPQLEADRISLSEKKREMFSVKASEECQVRAIARRAQLSLENRQQNALKQRLDGFNQMSGDLNAEKMFNNARDLMLNLSNTPANGAYDQDFVNKSFGQISRLAIEYTKVIIKKLTPTLISESMLGDLNELFTNGQLNLSAFDRFCGTYENHGHISKLFELTENKEKIFNCCELFYYLIALEKTNEYLSLKMCQFKSDIWRNLAQFFSKTIDDHFYEYNPWFLDQKRGSSFVHYYDYLGFLKQECCEQLYEISWNTHKILYHYLLNLILNHSDLRAKVPCESDRNFLIGLVKDNSVVIPAIGNNGTIGQYESLWRAYNQLRDIIFMRNDGFEFPVIFTQFDQQFLNVNEKINFAILSPIGRTHYSRAIMQSAELNDNIFITRTGFVSDSFLFISDGHFYMTKQQYAQCLSHHGFSEKEIQACLKRDESCGRFSIKGIRCAAIFKQPIVIGSCIAHHHHPLEIQLSKAGYPTTDKSPFLFDLTYNKSLYPLIYSKHGLLPPQIDWFHSETLNEHENEVVEKISARLRPFVATYPIIICKGSAESGARNLCRFDVFNEVVLSQAARFVYEVSKSQNVTIQKAILSTPLTWMSKYAIKKFIDRQINEFGVSVNVDKYPKDFIYGTLRVILSSSVPDLDDLYNWNNWQTSHLLSLSSLQTATNVGRQGTLELLSPEMIHSKYRNTFLNDLIQTGKEVMSITAKFGPTYWNEDIDLQALSEQNLV
;
A
#
# COMPACT_ATOMS: atom_id res chain seq x y z
N MET A 1 29.82 -11.00 45.98
CA MET A 1 30.00 -10.51 44.59
C MET A 1 30.03 -11.65 43.55
N ALA A 2 30.76 -12.75 43.78
CA ALA A 2 30.85 -13.91 42.88
C ALA A 2 29.50 -14.61 42.55
N CYS A 3 28.57 -14.77 43.51
CA CYS A 3 27.23 -15.34 43.23
C CYS A 3 26.30 -14.41 42.42
N LYS A 4 26.51 -13.08 42.47
CA LYS A 4 25.78 -12.12 41.61
C LYS A 4 26.32 -12.16 40.18
N MET A 5 27.63 -12.35 40.01
CA MET A 5 28.25 -12.52 38.68
C MET A 5 27.89 -13.83 38.00
N HIS A 6 27.66 -14.91 38.76
CA HIS A 6 27.21 -16.19 38.20
C HIS A 6 25.76 -16.12 37.65
N LYS A 7 24.85 -15.45 38.37
CA LYS A 7 23.47 -15.21 37.89
C LYS A 7 23.40 -14.26 36.70
N ILE A 8 24.31 -13.28 36.62
CA ILE A 8 24.45 -12.39 35.46
C ILE A 8 25.04 -13.16 34.27
N ALA A 9 25.99 -14.08 34.48
CA ALA A 9 26.54 -14.93 33.42
C ALA A 9 25.49 -15.91 32.84
N ASP A 10 24.62 -16.47 33.68
CA ASP A 10 23.49 -17.30 33.24
C ASP A 10 22.42 -16.49 32.48
N HIS A 11 22.22 -15.23 32.85
CA HIS A 11 21.32 -14.32 32.15
C HIS A 11 21.89 -13.87 30.80
N LEU A 12 23.21 -13.64 30.72
CA LEU A 12 23.93 -13.29 29.49
C LEU A 12 24.09 -14.47 28.53
N ASN A 13 24.19 -15.71 29.03
CA ASN A 13 24.15 -16.93 28.22
C ASN A 13 22.78 -17.19 27.58
N ARG A 14 21.70 -16.55 28.05
CA ARG A 14 20.36 -16.65 27.41
C ARG A 14 20.14 -15.65 26.27
N ILE A 15 21.03 -14.66 26.10
CA ILE A 15 20.95 -13.58 25.09
C ILE A 15 21.75 -13.92 23.80
N GLN A 16 22.12 -15.19 23.62
CA GLN A 16 23.33 -15.61 22.90
C GLN A 16 23.29 -15.72 21.36
N THR A 17 22.24 -15.32 20.64
CA THR A 17 22.06 -15.89 19.27
C THR A 17 22.43 -15.05 18.05
N ASN A 18 23.01 -13.85 18.09
CA ASN A 18 23.29 -13.12 16.83
C ASN A 18 24.51 -12.16 16.74
N TYR A 19 25.50 -12.23 17.64
CA TYR A 19 26.68 -11.33 17.56
C TYR A 19 28.00 -12.09 17.76
N THR A 20 28.52 -12.68 16.70
CA THR A 20 29.71 -13.54 16.74
C THR A 20 31.06 -12.81 16.70
N THR A 21 31.11 -11.51 16.36
CA THR A 21 32.39 -10.79 16.18
C THR A 21 32.85 -10.02 17.44
N PRO A 22 32.03 -9.14 18.05
CA PRO A 22 32.44 -8.42 19.27
C PRO A 22 32.68 -9.37 20.45
N TRP A 23 31.96 -10.49 20.47
CA TRP A 23 32.09 -11.47 21.54
C TRP A 23 33.37 -12.32 21.43
N LYS A 24 33.95 -12.51 20.23
CA LYS A 24 35.27 -13.15 20.08
C LYS A 24 36.38 -12.29 20.69
N ILE A 25 36.27 -10.97 20.60
CA ILE A 25 37.17 -10.01 21.24
C ILE A 25 37.02 -10.08 22.77
N ILE A 26 35.78 -10.12 23.28
CA ILE A 26 35.50 -10.29 24.72
C ILE A 26 35.95 -11.66 25.25
N GLN A 27 35.73 -12.74 24.50
CA GLN A 27 36.15 -14.09 24.87
C GLN A 27 37.67 -14.23 24.84
N PHE A 28 38.34 -13.54 23.90
CA PHE A 28 39.79 -13.41 23.87
C PHE A 28 40.32 -12.62 25.09
N MET A 29 39.68 -11.49 25.44
CA MET A 29 40.01 -10.71 26.64
C MET A 29 39.79 -11.50 27.95
N LYS A 30 38.74 -12.34 28.01
CA LYS A 30 38.50 -13.28 29.12
C LYS A 30 39.52 -14.42 29.17
N LYS A 31 39.90 -14.99 28.02
CA LYS A 31 40.83 -16.13 27.91
C LYS A 31 42.29 -15.76 28.27
N LYS A 32 42.63 -14.47 28.26
CA LYS A 32 43.99 -13.95 28.53
C LYS A 32 44.15 -13.21 29.87
N ASN A 33 43.26 -13.43 30.84
CA ASN A 33 43.39 -12.86 32.21
C ASN A 33 43.39 -11.32 32.27
N TYR A 34 42.62 -10.64 31.40
CA TYR A 34 42.55 -9.16 31.42
C TYR A 34 41.94 -8.61 32.73
N GLU A 35 41.01 -9.32 33.37
CA GLU A 35 40.53 -8.99 34.72
C GLU A 35 41.66 -9.04 35.77
N LYS A 36 42.63 -9.96 35.59
CA LYS A 36 43.82 -10.07 36.44
C LYS A 36 44.80 -8.93 36.14
N PHE A 37 44.88 -8.46 34.89
CA PHE A 37 45.67 -7.29 34.50
C PHE A 37 45.09 -5.99 35.06
N VAL A 38 43.78 -5.77 34.98
CA VAL A 38 43.12 -4.59 35.56
C VAL A 38 43.18 -4.62 37.10
N LYS A 39 42.97 -5.79 37.73
CA LYS A 39 43.20 -5.94 39.18
C LYS A 39 44.66 -5.70 39.56
N ASN A 40 45.63 -6.25 38.84
CA ASN A 40 47.04 -6.09 39.18
C ASN A 40 47.56 -4.68 38.87
N ALA A 41 47.05 -4.01 37.82
CA ALA A 41 47.39 -2.63 37.51
C ALA A 41 46.78 -1.66 38.53
N ALA A 42 45.55 -1.92 38.99
CA ALA A 42 44.92 -1.14 40.07
C ALA A 42 45.57 -1.42 41.45
N LEU A 43 46.02 -2.65 41.72
CA LEU A 43 46.68 -3.03 42.97
C LEU A 43 48.17 -2.66 43.02
N LYS A 44 48.86 -2.49 41.88
CA LYS A 44 50.28 -2.10 41.83
C LYS A 44 50.50 -0.61 41.55
N ALA A 45 49.47 0.15 41.20
CA ALA A 45 49.58 1.59 41.00
C ALA A 45 49.87 2.37 42.31
N SER A 46 49.84 1.72 43.47
CA SER A 46 50.13 2.34 44.77
C SER A 46 51.58 2.16 45.27
N GLU A 47 52.45 1.40 44.60
CA GLU A 47 53.81 1.13 45.13
C GLU A 47 54.90 1.23 44.03
N SER A 48 55.68 2.31 44.10
CA SER A 48 56.85 2.67 43.28
C SER A 48 56.61 3.12 41.81
N SER A 49 57.35 4.15 41.38
CA SER A 49 57.28 4.71 40.02
C SER A 49 57.79 3.77 38.92
N GLN A 50 58.45 2.67 39.29
CA GLN A 50 59.06 1.72 38.36
C GLN A 50 58.09 0.63 37.91
N ASP A 51 57.21 0.18 38.81
CA ASP A 51 56.13 -0.77 38.50
C ASP A 51 55.02 -0.13 37.65
N GLN A 52 54.73 1.16 37.85
CA GLN A 52 53.83 1.93 36.97
C GLN A 52 54.36 1.98 35.53
N LYS A 53 55.66 2.22 35.36
CA LYS A 53 56.30 2.28 34.03
C LYS A 53 56.25 0.92 33.31
N LEU A 54 56.53 -0.17 34.02
CA LEU A 54 56.43 -1.54 33.50
C LEU A 54 55.00 -1.93 33.10
N ALA A 55 54.00 -1.52 33.88
CA ALA A 55 52.59 -1.76 33.55
C ALA A 55 52.14 -0.97 32.31
N ILE A 56 52.59 0.27 32.16
CA ILE A 56 52.34 1.12 30.99
C ILE A 56 53.00 0.52 29.74
N ASP A 57 54.24 0.05 29.84
CA ASP A 57 54.96 -0.55 28.71
C ASP A 57 54.35 -1.89 28.28
N ALA A 58 53.88 -2.71 29.23
CA ALA A 58 53.13 -3.93 28.95
C ALA A 58 51.79 -3.65 28.27
N TYR A 59 51.07 -2.60 28.72
CA TYR A 59 49.82 -2.14 28.10
C TYR A 59 50.06 -1.69 26.65
N LYS A 60 51.08 -0.85 26.41
CA LYS A 60 51.46 -0.39 25.06
C LYS A 60 51.81 -1.55 24.12
N SER A 61 52.53 -2.55 24.62
CA SER A 61 52.90 -3.76 23.85
C SER A 61 51.67 -4.60 23.45
N ILE A 62 50.71 -4.79 24.36
CA ILE A 62 49.46 -5.51 24.08
C ILE A 62 48.59 -4.73 23.08
N LEU A 63 48.50 -3.40 23.23
CA LEU A 63 47.76 -2.52 22.32
C LEU A 63 48.30 -2.65 20.89
N LYS A 64 49.63 -2.57 20.73
CA LYS A 64 50.32 -2.67 19.44
C LYS A 64 50.10 -4.03 18.76
N LYS A 65 50.03 -5.12 19.54
CA LYS A 65 49.76 -6.48 19.04
C LYS A 65 48.29 -6.72 18.65
N HIS A 66 47.34 -5.99 19.23
CA HIS A 66 45.93 -6.09 18.88
C HIS A 66 45.55 -5.25 17.66
N LEU A 67 46.23 -4.12 17.45
CA LEU A 67 45.98 -3.23 16.33
C LEU A 67 46.35 -3.84 14.96
N SER A 68 47.35 -4.73 14.90
CA SER A 68 47.69 -5.43 13.65
C SER A 68 46.57 -6.35 13.13
N ASN A 69 45.62 -6.73 13.98
CA ASN A 69 44.48 -7.59 13.62
C ASN A 69 43.19 -6.79 13.34
N LEU A 70 43.14 -5.49 13.70
CA LEU A 70 41.95 -4.65 13.58
C LEU A 70 41.66 -4.20 12.15
N SER A 71 42.68 -4.08 11.29
CA SER A 71 42.52 -3.62 9.89
C SER A 71 41.56 -4.49 9.07
N CYS A 72 41.47 -5.79 9.36
CA CYS A 72 40.58 -6.72 8.66
C CYS A 72 39.13 -6.68 9.23
N GLU A 73 38.95 -6.44 10.52
CA GLU A 73 37.64 -6.23 11.15
C GLU A 73 37.01 -4.89 10.75
N ILE A 74 37.83 -3.88 10.44
CA ILE A 74 37.39 -2.54 10.02
C ILE A 74 36.75 -2.56 8.64
N LEU A 75 37.30 -3.32 7.70
CA LEU A 75 36.69 -3.50 6.39
C LEU A 75 35.27 -4.10 6.52
N ASN A 76 35.09 -5.03 7.47
CA ASN A 76 33.80 -5.63 7.78
C ASN A 76 32.84 -4.66 8.48
N LEU A 77 33.35 -3.81 9.39
CA LEU A 77 32.56 -2.77 10.06
C LEU A 77 32.15 -1.65 9.09
N GLN A 78 33.00 -1.26 8.14
CA GLN A 78 32.70 -0.31 7.08
C GLN A 78 31.64 -0.85 6.12
N GLN A 79 31.72 -2.13 5.73
CA GLN A 79 30.69 -2.79 4.94
C GLN A 79 29.35 -2.89 5.71
N LEU A 80 29.39 -3.18 7.01
CA LEU A 80 28.20 -3.19 7.87
C LEU A 80 27.60 -1.79 8.02
N ALA A 81 28.43 -0.76 8.22
CA ALA A 81 28.00 0.63 8.30
C ALA A 81 27.34 1.09 7.00
N GLN A 82 27.89 0.74 5.84
CA GLN A 82 27.26 1.00 4.53
C GLN A 82 25.91 0.29 4.42
N ARG A 83 25.79 -0.98 4.84
CA ARG A 83 24.50 -1.70 4.88
C ARG A 83 23.49 -1.03 5.82
N LEU A 84 23.92 -0.54 6.98
CA LEU A 84 23.07 0.17 7.95
C LEU A 84 22.65 1.56 7.44
N LEU A 85 23.53 2.29 6.76
CA LEU A 85 23.24 3.55 6.07
C LEU A 85 22.18 3.35 4.98
N MET A 86 22.35 2.32 4.14
CA MET A 86 21.36 1.97 3.11
C MET A 86 20.01 1.56 3.72
N ALA A 87 20.00 1.01 4.94
CA ALA A 87 18.79 0.66 5.66
C ALA A 87 18.19 1.80 6.52
N LYS A 88 18.73 3.03 6.46
CA LYS A 88 18.36 4.17 7.34
C LYS A 88 18.46 3.84 8.84
N ARG A 89 19.40 2.99 9.22
CA ARG A 89 19.63 2.49 10.61
C ARG A 89 20.89 3.03 11.26
N PHE A 90 21.64 3.86 10.55
CA PHE A 90 22.90 4.41 11.01
C PHE A 90 22.63 5.53 12.03
N LYS A 91 22.98 5.28 13.30
CA LYS A 91 22.78 6.23 14.39
C LYS A 91 24.05 7.05 14.64
N GLN A 92 23.92 8.16 15.36
CA GLN A 92 25.05 9.02 15.73
C GLN A 92 26.17 8.24 16.47
N ARG A 93 25.80 7.29 17.34
CA ARG A 93 26.77 6.40 18.00
C ARG A 93 27.60 5.58 17.00
N ASP A 94 26.97 5.10 15.92
CA ASP A 94 27.61 4.22 14.94
C ASP A 94 28.60 5.04 14.09
N LYS A 95 28.27 6.31 13.85
CA LYS A 95 29.19 7.32 13.26
C LYS A 95 30.41 7.56 14.14
N ILE A 96 30.22 7.75 15.44
CA ILE A 96 31.33 7.97 16.39
C ILE A 96 32.23 6.73 16.47
N ILE A 97 31.64 5.53 16.55
CA ILE A 97 32.41 4.27 16.55
C ILE A 97 33.27 4.18 15.29
N LEU A 98 32.68 4.43 14.11
CA LEU A 98 33.39 4.38 12.84
C LEU A 98 34.54 5.39 12.80
N GLN A 99 34.26 6.66 13.11
CA GLN A 99 35.26 7.73 13.11
C GLN A 99 36.41 7.46 14.07
N SER A 100 36.10 7.07 15.32
CA SER A 100 37.12 6.70 16.30
C SER A 100 37.98 5.54 15.83
N VAL A 101 37.39 4.53 15.19
CA VAL A 101 38.15 3.37 14.71
C VAL A 101 39.01 3.73 13.49
N GLU A 102 38.54 4.62 12.62
CA GLU A 102 39.32 5.15 11.48
C GLU A 102 40.48 6.06 11.95
N GLU A 103 40.25 6.92 12.94
CA GLU A 103 41.27 7.74 13.60
C GLU A 103 42.40 6.86 14.19
N LEU A 104 42.02 5.74 14.80
CA LEU A 104 42.94 4.74 15.36
C LEU A 104 43.74 3.92 14.32
N VAL A 105 43.35 3.93 13.06
CA VAL A 105 44.09 3.18 12.01
C VAL A 105 44.95 4.09 11.15
N THR A 106 44.50 5.32 10.95
CA THR A 106 45.18 6.30 10.10
C THR A 106 46.32 7.02 10.82
N SER A 107 46.34 7.03 12.15
CA SER A 107 47.37 7.72 12.93
C SER A 107 48.65 6.90 13.12
N ASN A 108 49.80 7.49 12.78
CA ASN A 108 51.12 6.95 13.09
C ASN A 108 51.57 7.21 14.54
N GLN A 109 50.81 7.97 15.34
CA GLN A 109 51.15 8.32 16.73
C GLN A 109 50.00 7.97 17.70
N MET A 110 49.59 6.71 17.65
CA MET A 110 48.47 6.14 18.39
C MET A 110 48.48 6.37 19.89
N GLU A 111 49.65 6.31 20.52
CA GLU A 111 49.81 6.52 21.97
C GLU A 111 49.41 7.93 22.41
N LYS A 112 49.36 8.89 21.48
CA LYS A 112 48.94 10.27 21.75
C LYS A 112 47.45 10.52 21.50
N ILE A 113 46.79 9.69 20.69
CA ILE A 113 45.38 9.87 20.30
C ILE A 113 44.43 8.88 20.97
N PHE A 114 44.94 7.81 21.60
CA PHE A 114 44.10 6.82 22.27
C PHE A 114 43.50 7.37 23.56
N THR A 115 42.20 7.65 23.55
CA THR A 115 41.48 8.25 24.68
C THR A 115 40.26 7.41 25.12
N ARG A 116 39.42 7.94 26.02
CA ARG A 116 38.33 7.18 26.66
C ARG A 116 37.25 6.78 25.66
N HIS A 117 36.86 7.70 24.77
CA HIS A 117 35.85 7.40 23.75
C HIS A 117 36.35 6.38 22.72
N HIS A 118 37.64 6.41 22.37
CA HIS A 118 38.29 5.41 21.53
C HIS A 118 38.19 4.00 22.13
N TRP A 119 38.50 3.87 23.42
CA TRP A 119 38.37 2.61 24.15
C TRP A 119 36.92 2.11 24.22
N LEU A 120 35.95 3.01 24.42
CA LEU A 120 34.53 2.67 24.37
C LEU A 120 34.12 2.18 22.98
N SER A 121 34.57 2.84 21.91
CA SER A 121 34.25 2.52 20.52
C SER A 121 34.77 1.16 20.07
N ILE A 122 35.93 0.70 20.57
CA ILE A 122 36.50 -0.63 20.23
C ILE A 122 35.96 -1.78 21.08
N GLY A 123 35.05 -1.51 22.04
CA GLY A 123 34.37 -2.56 22.79
C GLY A 123 34.04 -2.23 24.24
N GLY A 124 34.59 -1.15 24.81
CA GLY A 124 34.29 -0.75 26.19
C GLY A 124 32.81 -0.41 26.44
N ILE A 125 32.10 0.03 25.41
CA ILE A 125 30.65 0.32 25.43
C ILE A 125 29.79 -0.85 25.94
N PHE A 126 30.20 -2.11 25.74
CA PHE A 126 29.45 -3.29 26.17
C PHE A 126 29.49 -3.52 27.69
N LEU A 127 30.39 -2.85 28.40
CA LEU A 127 30.45 -2.89 29.87
C LEU A 127 29.44 -1.92 30.51
N ILE A 128 28.91 -0.97 29.73
CA ILE A 128 28.15 0.18 30.21
C ILE A 128 26.71 0.15 29.69
N ASN A 129 26.51 -0.20 28.42
CA ASN A 129 25.19 -0.16 27.80
C ASN A 129 24.23 -1.21 28.37
N GLY A 130 23.00 -0.77 28.68
CA GLY A 130 21.96 -1.61 29.28
C GLY A 130 22.01 -1.73 30.80
N SER A 131 22.89 -0.98 31.47
CA SER A 131 22.92 -0.86 32.94
C SER A 131 22.25 0.45 33.41
N THR A 132 21.85 0.50 34.68
CA THR A 132 21.26 1.69 35.32
C THR A 132 22.21 2.88 35.24
N ARG A 133 21.69 4.11 35.13
CA ARG A 133 22.51 5.35 35.09
C ARG A 133 23.57 5.42 36.20
N GLN A 134 23.25 4.97 37.42
CA GLN A 134 24.19 4.94 38.54
C GLN A 134 25.43 4.06 38.23
N ASN A 135 25.23 2.80 37.84
CA ASN A 135 26.32 1.91 37.43
C ASN A 135 27.11 2.46 36.23
N GLN A 136 26.44 3.15 35.30
CA GLN A 136 27.12 3.77 34.16
C GLN A 136 28.09 4.86 34.62
N SER A 137 27.64 5.75 35.51
CA SER A 137 28.48 6.80 36.09
C SER A 137 29.67 6.23 36.87
N GLU A 138 29.46 5.19 37.70
CA GLU A 138 30.53 4.55 38.46
C GLU A 138 31.62 3.95 37.56
N ILE A 139 31.23 3.25 36.49
CA ILE A 139 32.17 2.65 35.54
C ILE A 139 32.93 3.72 34.75
N LEU A 140 32.25 4.79 34.31
CA LEU A 140 32.88 5.90 33.60
C LEU A 140 33.90 6.63 34.47
N ASP A 141 33.62 6.82 35.76
CA ASP A 141 34.55 7.45 36.70
C ASP A 141 35.82 6.61 36.91
N ILE A 142 35.66 5.27 36.97
CA ILE A 142 36.81 4.36 37.03
C ILE A 142 37.66 4.48 35.76
N ILE A 143 37.02 4.44 34.58
CA ILE A 143 37.71 4.58 33.29
C ILE A 143 38.45 5.93 33.22
N ARG A 144 37.81 7.02 33.68
CA ARG A 144 38.41 8.35 33.73
C ARG A 144 39.69 8.37 34.57
N LYS A 145 39.65 7.82 35.79
CA LYS A 145 40.81 7.73 36.68
C LYS A 145 41.94 6.90 36.08
N CYS A 146 41.63 5.78 35.41
CA CYS A 146 42.63 4.95 34.75
C CYS A 146 43.35 5.70 33.61
N PHE A 147 42.63 6.46 32.79
CA PHE A 147 43.24 7.23 31.70
C PHE A 147 44.07 8.42 32.19
N GLN A 148 43.68 9.05 33.31
CA GLN A 148 44.48 10.11 33.95
C GLN A 148 45.81 9.58 34.50
N ILE A 149 45.86 8.34 34.98
CA ILE A 149 47.09 7.69 35.43
C ILE A 149 48.00 7.36 34.24
N ILE A 150 47.43 6.86 33.14
CA ILE A 150 48.18 6.45 31.95
C ILE A 150 48.70 7.66 31.15
N ASN A 151 47.95 8.77 31.15
CA ASN A 151 48.32 9.99 30.47
C ASN A 151 48.00 11.22 31.35
N PRO A 152 48.95 11.67 32.18
CA PRO A 152 48.75 12.79 33.10
C PRO A 152 48.49 14.15 32.41
N GLN A 153 48.78 14.27 31.11
CA GLN A 153 48.59 15.50 30.32
C GLN A 153 47.26 15.54 29.55
N LEU A 154 46.37 14.57 29.77
CA LEU A 154 45.09 14.49 29.06
C LEU A 154 44.10 15.47 29.72
N GLU A 155 44.00 16.68 29.16
CA GLU A 155 43.03 17.70 29.59
C GLU A 155 41.59 17.30 29.28
N GLU A 156 40.66 17.72 30.15
CA GLU A 156 39.23 17.48 29.94
C GLU A 156 38.71 18.28 28.75
N ASN A 157 38.39 17.56 27.67
CA ASN A 157 37.76 18.14 26.50
C ASN A 157 36.24 17.89 26.53
N LEU A 158 35.45 18.96 26.54
CA LEU A 158 33.99 18.96 26.42
C LEU A 158 33.49 18.18 25.19
N GLU A 159 34.27 18.17 24.11
CA GLU A 159 33.96 17.43 22.88
C GLU A 159 34.08 15.92 23.08
N GLU A 160 35.02 15.47 23.92
CA GLU A 160 35.14 14.06 24.28
C GLU A 160 33.95 13.59 25.12
N GLU A 161 33.51 14.36 26.11
CA GLU A 161 32.33 14.04 26.91
C GLU A 161 31.05 13.98 26.06
N LYS A 162 30.94 14.84 25.03
CA LYS A 162 29.89 14.74 24.02
C LYS A 162 29.99 13.46 23.20
N LYS A 163 31.19 13.00 22.81
CA LYS A 163 31.37 11.72 22.10
C LYS A 163 30.99 10.54 23.01
N ILE A 164 31.40 10.55 24.28
CA ILE A 164 31.10 9.51 25.27
C ILE A 164 29.60 9.41 25.55
N SER A 165 28.93 10.54 25.82
CA SER A 165 27.48 10.56 26.06
C SER A 165 26.67 10.02 24.89
N ASN A 166 27.10 10.30 23.65
CA ASN A 166 26.46 9.77 22.44
C ASN A 166 26.72 8.27 22.19
N LEU A 167 27.75 7.68 22.83
CA LEU A 167 28.01 6.23 22.77
C LEU A 167 27.13 5.44 23.75
N ILE A 168 26.72 6.05 24.86
CA ILE A 168 26.07 5.33 25.97
C ILE A 168 24.55 5.27 25.80
N VAL A 169 23.99 4.09 26.01
CA VAL A 169 22.54 3.86 26.04
C VAL A 169 22.14 3.40 27.45
N PRO A 170 21.36 4.19 28.21
CA PRO A 170 20.88 3.78 29.52
C PRO A 170 19.98 2.54 29.42
N GLN A 171 19.91 1.75 30.49
CA GLN A 171 18.86 0.74 30.64
C GLN A 171 17.51 1.40 30.42
N LEU A 172 16.75 0.92 29.43
CA LEU A 172 15.38 1.35 29.21
C LEU A 172 14.59 1.07 30.50
N GLU A 173 14.11 2.14 31.15
CA GLU A 173 12.89 2.01 31.95
C GLU A 173 11.81 1.45 31.02
N ALA A 174 10.84 0.73 31.58
CA ALA A 174 9.70 0.26 30.81
C ALA A 174 8.88 1.48 30.36
N ASP A 175 9.38 2.22 29.37
CA ASP A 175 8.64 3.24 28.66
C ASP A 175 7.37 2.56 28.16
N ARG A 176 6.23 3.16 28.53
CA ARG A 176 4.91 2.77 28.05
C ARG A 176 5.03 2.41 26.58
N ILE A 177 4.64 1.18 26.24
CA ILE A 177 4.72 0.58 24.91
C ILE A 177 4.31 1.64 23.87
N SER A 178 5.27 2.34 23.28
CA SER A 178 4.99 3.33 22.26
C SER A 178 4.86 2.56 20.95
N LEU A 179 3.62 2.38 20.52
CA LEU A 179 3.28 1.63 19.32
C LEU A 179 3.59 2.48 18.10
N SER A 180 4.73 2.25 17.45
CA SER A 180 5.07 2.90 16.18
C SER A 180 4.64 2.01 15.00
N GLU A 181 3.60 2.41 14.26
CA GLU A 181 3.25 1.78 12.99
C GLU A 181 4.33 2.05 11.93
N LYS A 182 4.68 1.05 11.13
CA LYS A 182 5.51 1.23 9.93
C LYS A 182 4.61 1.37 8.71
N LYS A 183 4.14 2.59 8.43
CA LYS A 183 3.46 2.92 7.18
C LYS A 183 4.49 3.10 6.05
N ARG A 184 4.35 2.35 4.97
CA ARG A 184 5.05 2.56 3.69
C ARG A 184 4.09 2.30 2.54
N GLU A 185 4.40 2.88 1.39
CA GLU A 185 3.60 2.81 0.17
C GLU A 185 3.25 1.37 -0.24
N MET A 186 2.06 1.21 -0.82
CA MET A 186 1.50 -0.06 -1.27
C MET A 186 2.28 -0.59 -2.48
N PHE A 187 2.66 -1.87 -2.43
CA PHE A 187 3.23 -2.58 -3.58
C PHE A 187 2.52 -3.91 -3.80
N SER A 188 2.32 -4.28 -5.07
CA SER A 188 1.94 -5.63 -5.47
C SER A 188 3.00 -6.63 -5.00
N VAL A 189 2.59 -7.79 -4.50
CA VAL A 189 3.42 -8.85 -3.89
C VAL A 189 4.57 -9.32 -4.81
N LYS A 190 4.47 -9.07 -6.13
CA LYS A 190 5.53 -9.37 -7.11
C LYS A 190 6.74 -8.41 -7.09
N ALA A 191 6.67 -7.27 -6.40
CA ALA A 191 7.77 -6.29 -6.36
C ALA A 191 9.03 -6.77 -5.61
N SER A 192 8.96 -7.92 -4.96
CA SER A 192 10.02 -8.45 -4.12
C SER A 192 11.01 -9.36 -4.85
N GLU A 193 10.53 -10.07 -5.88
CA GLU A 193 11.33 -11.03 -6.62
C GLU A 193 12.40 -10.31 -7.47
N GLU A 194 12.16 -9.03 -7.83
CA GLU A 194 13.09 -8.19 -8.59
C GLU A 194 14.31 -7.68 -7.76
N CYS A 195 14.36 -7.92 -6.45
CA CYS A 195 15.44 -7.41 -5.60
C CYS A 195 16.79 -8.14 -5.77
N GLN A 196 16.83 -9.29 -6.46
CA GLN A 196 18.04 -10.10 -6.59
C GLN A 196 18.98 -9.73 -7.75
N VAL A 197 18.55 -8.89 -8.71
CA VAL A 197 19.34 -8.65 -9.95
C VAL A 197 20.16 -7.34 -9.91
N ARG A 198 20.05 -6.53 -8.85
CA ARG A 198 20.70 -5.19 -8.79
C ARG A 198 22.19 -5.17 -8.40
N ALA A 199 22.91 -6.29 -8.48
CA ALA A 199 24.33 -6.34 -8.15
C ALA A 199 25.27 -6.04 -9.34
N ILE A 200 24.80 -6.11 -10.60
CA ILE A 200 25.65 -6.02 -11.80
C ILE A 200 25.62 -4.63 -12.48
N ALA A 201 24.77 -3.68 -12.03
CA ALA A 201 24.44 -2.45 -12.76
C ALA A 201 25.31 -1.19 -12.46
N ARG A 202 26.50 -1.32 -11.86
CA ARG A 202 27.21 -0.15 -11.29
C ARG A 202 27.92 0.78 -12.29
N ARG A 203 28.10 0.37 -13.56
CA ARG A 203 28.63 1.26 -14.64
C ARG A 203 27.53 1.95 -15.46
N ALA A 204 26.35 1.35 -15.59
CA ALA A 204 25.17 1.99 -16.19
C ALA A 204 24.62 3.11 -15.29
N GLN A 205 24.84 2.98 -13.97
CA GLN A 205 24.35 3.90 -12.95
C GLN A 205 24.88 5.34 -13.09
N LEU A 206 26.16 5.55 -13.43
CA LEU A 206 26.73 6.90 -13.60
C LEU A 206 26.20 7.61 -14.86
N SER A 207 25.93 6.88 -15.95
CA SER A 207 25.30 7.44 -17.16
C SER A 207 23.81 7.75 -16.92
N LEU A 208 23.15 6.96 -16.06
CA LEU A 208 21.77 7.17 -15.64
C LEU A 208 21.67 8.40 -14.71
N GLU A 209 22.59 8.54 -13.76
CA GLU A 209 22.67 9.66 -12.81
C GLU A 209 22.89 10.99 -13.56
N ASN A 210 23.80 11.04 -14.54
CA ASN A 210 24.00 12.24 -15.37
C ASN A 210 22.77 12.56 -16.25
N ARG A 211 22.11 11.56 -16.84
CA ARG A 211 20.87 11.78 -17.62
C ARG A 211 19.73 12.28 -16.73
N GLN A 212 19.62 11.78 -15.51
CA GLN A 212 18.66 12.25 -14.52
C GLN A 212 18.95 13.70 -14.13
N GLN A 213 20.20 14.04 -13.80
CA GLN A 213 20.56 15.43 -13.45
C GLN A 213 20.27 16.42 -14.59
N ASN A 214 20.59 16.05 -15.84
CA ASN A 214 20.24 16.89 -17.00
C ASN A 214 18.72 17.04 -17.16
N ALA A 215 17.95 15.95 -17.02
CA ALA A 215 16.49 16.02 -17.08
C ALA A 215 15.91 16.96 -16.00
N LEU A 216 16.40 16.87 -14.76
CA LEU A 216 15.99 17.75 -13.66
C LEU A 216 16.31 19.22 -13.95
N LYS A 217 17.50 19.48 -14.48
CA LYS A 217 17.89 20.84 -14.89
C LYS A 217 16.95 21.39 -15.97
N GLN A 218 16.65 20.62 -17.02
CA GLN A 218 15.75 21.06 -18.08
C GLN A 218 14.33 21.31 -17.59
N ARG A 219 13.84 20.49 -16.65
CA ARG A 219 12.54 20.73 -15.98
C ARG A 219 12.57 22.03 -15.18
N LEU A 220 13.66 22.29 -14.44
CA LEU A 220 13.81 23.54 -13.70
C LEU A 220 13.89 24.75 -14.63
N ASP A 221 14.63 24.63 -15.75
CA ASP A 221 14.72 25.67 -16.76
C ASP A 221 13.34 25.97 -17.36
N GLY A 222 12.56 24.95 -17.72
CA GLY A 222 11.18 25.12 -18.20
C GLY A 222 10.25 25.75 -17.15
N PHE A 223 10.40 25.38 -15.88
CA PHE A 223 9.65 25.96 -14.77
C PHE A 223 9.93 27.47 -14.62
N ASN A 224 11.19 27.87 -14.74
CA ASN A 224 11.63 29.25 -14.59
C ASN A 224 11.28 30.13 -15.81
N GLN A 225 11.14 29.55 -17.00
CA GLN A 225 10.73 30.29 -18.21
C GLN A 225 9.31 30.85 -18.13
N MET A 226 8.42 30.21 -17.37
CA MET A 226 7.04 30.64 -17.18
C MET A 226 6.95 31.65 -16.03
N SER A 227 7.60 32.79 -16.19
CA SER A 227 7.56 33.93 -15.27
C SER A 227 6.79 35.10 -15.88
N GLY A 228 5.68 35.52 -15.25
CA GLY A 228 4.90 36.70 -15.65
C GLY A 228 3.47 36.69 -15.09
N ASP A 229 2.82 37.87 -15.11
CA ASP A 229 1.41 38.07 -14.72
C ASP A 229 0.46 37.52 -15.81
N LEU A 230 0.45 36.20 -15.99
CA LEU A 230 -0.60 35.55 -16.76
C LEU A 230 -1.90 35.54 -15.93
N ASN A 231 -3.05 35.73 -16.59
CA ASN A 231 -4.32 35.46 -15.94
C ASN A 231 -4.56 33.93 -15.85
N ALA A 232 -5.44 33.50 -14.94
CA ALA A 232 -5.69 32.10 -14.67
C ALA A 232 -6.14 31.30 -15.92
N GLU A 233 -6.94 31.92 -16.80
CA GLU A 233 -7.43 31.25 -18.01
C GLU A 233 -6.31 30.97 -19.01
N LYS A 234 -5.43 31.95 -19.25
CA LYS A 234 -4.22 31.76 -20.06
C LYS A 234 -3.30 30.72 -19.46
N MET A 235 -3.13 30.69 -18.13
CA MET A 235 -2.31 29.67 -17.48
C MET A 235 -2.84 28.26 -17.76
N PHE A 236 -4.15 28.07 -17.62
CA PHE A 236 -4.81 26.79 -17.86
C PHE A 236 -4.73 26.35 -19.33
N ASN A 237 -5.07 27.24 -20.27
CA ASN A 237 -5.03 26.93 -21.70
C ASN A 237 -3.61 26.62 -22.17
N ASN A 238 -2.60 27.38 -21.75
CA ASN A 238 -1.21 27.11 -22.09
C ASN A 238 -0.75 25.72 -21.59
N ALA A 239 -1.18 25.30 -20.39
CA ALA A 239 -0.83 23.98 -19.86
C ALA A 239 -1.52 22.86 -20.63
N ARG A 240 -2.79 23.05 -21.00
CA ARG A 240 -3.53 22.13 -21.89
C ARG A 240 -2.88 22.02 -23.27
N ASP A 241 -2.47 23.13 -23.88
CA ASP A 241 -1.82 23.13 -25.20
C ASP A 241 -0.48 22.39 -25.17
N LEU A 242 0.32 22.59 -24.11
CA LEU A 242 1.55 21.83 -23.91
C LEU A 242 1.28 20.33 -23.76
N MET A 243 0.27 19.95 -22.98
CA MET A 243 -0.10 18.54 -22.81
C MET A 243 -0.65 17.91 -24.10
N LEU A 244 -1.46 18.66 -24.85
CA LEU A 244 -1.97 18.24 -26.15
C LEU A 244 -0.82 18.03 -27.15
N ASN A 245 0.17 18.93 -27.15
CA ASN A 245 1.37 18.78 -27.97
C ASN A 245 2.17 17.52 -27.63
N LEU A 246 2.22 17.11 -26.36
CA LEU A 246 2.83 15.85 -25.92
C LEU A 246 1.97 14.61 -26.18
N SER A 247 0.68 14.80 -26.51
CA SER A 247 -0.25 13.71 -26.81
C SER A 247 -0.16 13.23 -28.27
N ASN A 248 0.46 14.03 -29.14
CA ASN A 248 0.63 13.69 -30.55
C ASN A 248 1.79 12.71 -30.77
N THR A 249 1.89 12.13 -31.97
CA THR A 249 3.10 11.38 -32.37
C THR A 249 3.99 12.32 -33.18
N PRO A 250 5.25 12.58 -32.76
CA PRO A 250 6.14 13.47 -33.49
C PRO A 250 6.58 12.79 -34.81
N ALA A 251 6.92 13.60 -35.82
CA ALA A 251 7.29 13.09 -37.16
C ALA A 251 8.43 12.05 -37.14
N ASN A 252 9.37 12.18 -36.18
CA ASN A 252 10.50 11.27 -36.01
C ASN A 252 10.21 10.07 -35.10
N GLY A 253 8.97 9.90 -34.62
CA GLY A 253 8.54 8.80 -33.75
C GLY A 253 9.09 8.84 -32.31
N ALA A 254 9.79 9.91 -31.93
CA ALA A 254 10.20 10.22 -30.55
C ALA A 254 10.29 11.73 -30.37
N TYR A 255 10.03 12.19 -29.15
CA TYR A 255 10.24 13.58 -28.79
C TYR A 255 11.68 13.84 -28.35
N ASP A 256 12.16 15.06 -28.62
CA ASP A 256 13.41 15.54 -28.05
C ASP A 256 13.33 15.56 -26.51
N GLN A 257 14.39 15.06 -25.86
CA GLN A 257 14.42 14.91 -24.41
C GLN A 257 14.41 16.26 -23.68
N ASP A 258 15.03 17.30 -24.26
CA ASP A 258 15.02 18.64 -23.66
C ASP A 258 13.64 19.27 -23.78
N PHE A 259 12.98 19.14 -24.95
CA PHE A 259 11.59 19.60 -25.13
C PHE A 259 10.66 18.98 -24.09
N VAL A 260 10.66 17.65 -23.96
CA VAL A 260 9.78 16.91 -23.04
C VAL A 260 9.99 17.32 -21.58
N ASN A 261 11.25 17.43 -21.14
CA ASN A 261 11.55 17.85 -19.77
C ASN A 261 11.23 19.33 -19.53
N LYS A 262 11.46 20.23 -20.49
CA LYS A 262 11.06 21.63 -20.39
C LYS A 262 9.55 21.78 -20.31
N SER A 263 8.79 21.08 -21.15
CA SER A 263 7.31 21.11 -21.10
C SER A 263 6.78 20.63 -19.75
N PHE A 264 7.38 19.60 -19.15
CA PHE A 264 7.01 19.19 -17.79
C PHE A 264 7.26 20.32 -16.76
N GLY A 265 8.42 20.98 -16.82
CA GLY A 265 8.69 22.17 -16.02
C GLY A 265 7.64 23.28 -16.17
N GLN A 266 7.31 23.61 -17.41
CA GLN A 266 6.33 24.64 -17.75
C GLN A 266 4.92 24.30 -17.24
N ILE A 267 4.45 23.07 -17.46
CA ILE A 267 3.15 22.59 -16.96
C ILE A 267 3.13 22.62 -15.43
N SER A 268 4.22 22.22 -14.76
CA SER A 268 4.34 22.28 -13.29
C SER A 268 4.16 23.70 -12.76
N ARG A 269 4.82 24.68 -13.39
CA ARG A 269 4.69 26.10 -13.01
C ARG A 269 3.26 26.60 -13.19
N LEU A 270 2.67 26.33 -14.36
CA LEU A 270 1.32 26.75 -14.70
C LEU A 270 0.27 26.13 -13.76
N ALA A 271 0.38 24.84 -13.44
CA ALA A 271 -0.51 24.15 -12.52
C ALA A 271 -0.47 24.74 -11.10
N ILE A 272 0.73 25.00 -10.59
CA ILE A 272 0.93 25.57 -9.26
C ILE A 272 0.37 27.00 -9.20
N GLU A 273 0.75 27.86 -10.13
CA GLU A 273 0.32 29.27 -10.09
C GLU A 273 -1.18 29.43 -10.38
N TYR A 274 -1.74 28.63 -11.29
CA TYR A 274 -3.19 28.57 -11.50
C TYR A 274 -3.92 28.28 -10.19
N THR A 275 -3.50 27.23 -9.49
CA THR A 275 -4.14 26.76 -8.26
C THR A 275 -3.99 27.78 -7.13
N LYS A 276 -2.84 28.46 -7.01
CA LYS A 276 -2.65 29.57 -6.07
C LYS A 276 -3.64 30.71 -6.32
N VAL A 277 -3.89 31.06 -7.58
CA VAL A 277 -4.87 32.09 -7.94
C VAL A 277 -6.28 31.67 -7.54
N ILE A 278 -6.65 30.40 -7.73
CA ILE A 278 -7.95 29.87 -7.30
C ILE A 278 -8.09 29.90 -5.78
N ILE A 279 -7.10 29.43 -5.02
CA ILE A 279 -7.13 29.42 -3.55
C ILE A 279 -7.28 30.84 -2.99
N LYS A 280 -6.51 31.80 -3.50
CA LYS A 280 -6.59 33.21 -3.04
C LYS A 280 -7.95 33.85 -3.29
N LYS A 281 -8.66 33.41 -4.34
CA LYS A 281 -10.02 33.87 -4.64
C LYS A 281 -11.07 33.24 -3.72
N LEU A 282 -10.86 31.99 -3.30
CA LEU A 282 -11.83 31.23 -2.49
C LEU A 282 -11.64 31.43 -0.98
N THR A 283 -10.41 31.65 -0.49
CA THR A 283 -10.09 31.69 0.95
C THR A 283 -9.10 32.79 1.33
N PRO A 284 -9.52 33.85 2.06
CA PRO A 284 -8.64 34.90 2.55
C PRO A 284 -7.91 34.61 3.88
N THR A 285 -8.26 33.54 4.60
CA THR A 285 -7.81 33.26 6.00
C THR A 285 -6.79 32.11 6.09
N LEU A 286 -6.37 31.75 7.33
CA LEU A 286 -5.32 30.78 7.72
C LEU A 286 -5.30 29.43 6.95
N ILE A 287 -6.46 28.94 6.47
CA ILE A 287 -6.56 27.72 5.66
C ILE A 287 -5.75 27.86 4.35
N SER A 288 -5.65 29.09 3.81
CA SER A 288 -4.86 29.38 2.62
C SER A 288 -3.35 29.17 2.86
N GLU A 289 -2.82 29.46 4.05
CA GLU A 289 -1.37 29.41 4.29
C GLU A 289 -0.82 27.98 4.23
N SER A 290 -1.53 27.00 4.82
CA SER A 290 -1.09 25.59 4.76
C SER A 290 -1.17 25.03 3.34
N MET A 291 -2.25 25.35 2.60
CA MET A 291 -2.42 24.90 1.22
C MET A 291 -1.37 25.52 0.29
N LEU A 292 -1.07 26.81 0.46
CA LEU A 292 -0.02 27.49 -0.29
C LEU A 292 1.36 26.94 0.04
N GLY A 293 1.60 26.54 1.31
CA GLY A 293 2.81 25.84 1.73
C GLY A 293 3.03 24.54 0.95
N ASP A 294 2.03 23.65 0.92
CA ASP A 294 2.10 22.39 0.18
C ASP A 294 2.30 22.61 -1.34
N LEU A 295 1.64 23.61 -1.93
CA LEU A 295 1.85 23.97 -3.34
C LEU A 295 3.27 24.48 -3.64
N ASN A 296 3.89 25.20 -2.70
CA ASN A 296 5.27 25.67 -2.86
C ASN A 296 6.28 24.51 -2.75
N GLU A 297 5.99 23.49 -1.95
CA GLU A 297 6.80 22.28 -1.85
C GLU A 297 6.60 21.30 -3.01
N LEU A 298 5.51 21.45 -3.78
CA LEU A 298 5.08 20.49 -4.80
C LEU A 298 6.14 20.28 -5.88
N PHE A 299 6.88 21.31 -6.26
CA PHE A 299 7.92 21.21 -7.28
C PHE A 299 9.21 21.88 -6.81
N THR A 300 10.25 21.08 -6.56
CA THR A 300 11.54 21.56 -6.04
C THR A 300 12.69 20.92 -6.81
N ASN A 301 13.68 21.72 -7.22
CA ASN A 301 14.87 21.25 -7.95
C ASN A 301 14.57 20.36 -9.18
N GLY A 302 13.50 20.68 -9.93
CA GLY A 302 13.10 19.91 -11.11
C GLY A 302 12.32 18.61 -10.81
N GLN A 303 12.00 18.33 -9.53
CA GLN A 303 11.30 17.13 -9.08
C GLN A 303 9.92 17.46 -8.53
N LEU A 304 8.95 16.57 -8.82
CA LEU A 304 7.65 16.59 -8.20
C LEU A 304 7.73 15.90 -6.83
N ASN A 305 7.36 16.62 -5.77
CA ASN A 305 7.28 16.09 -4.42
C ASN A 305 5.95 15.34 -4.24
N LEU A 306 6.00 14.00 -4.36
CA LEU A 306 4.80 13.15 -4.23
C LEU A 306 4.14 13.24 -2.85
N SER A 307 4.88 13.54 -1.78
CA SER A 307 4.28 13.72 -0.46
C SER A 307 3.46 15.02 -0.39
N ALA A 308 3.93 16.11 -0.99
CA ALA A 308 3.16 17.34 -1.11
C ALA A 308 1.94 17.15 -2.03
N PHE A 309 2.11 16.42 -3.14
CA PHE A 309 1.00 16.04 -4.01
C PHE A 309 -0.07 15.26 -3.24
N ASP A 310 0.33 14.24 -2.47
CA ASP A 310 -0.58 13.40 -1.70
C ASP A 310 -1.31 14.15 -0.58
N ARG A 311 -0.67 15.15 0.06
CA ARG A 311 -1.36 16.04 1.01
C ARG A 311 -2.36 16.96 0.31
N PHE A 312 -2.04 17.43 -0.90
CA PHE A 312 -2.90 18.34 -1.64
C PHE A 312 -4.09 17.64 -2.31
N CYS A 313 -3.84 16.61 -3.12
CA CYS A 313 -4.88 15.86 -3.85
C CYS A 313 -5.57 14.79 -3.02
N GLY A 314 -4.98 14.43 -1.88
CA GLY A 314 -5.42 13.30 -1.07
C GLY A 314 -4.86 11.97 -1.56
N THR A 315 -5.06 10.95 -0.74
CA THR A 315 -4.67 9.56 -0.98
C THR A 315 -5.85 8.65 -0.71
N TYR A 316 -5.66 7.34 -0.88
CA TYR A 316 -6.63 6.34 -0.44
C TYR A 316 -7.06 6.49 1.04
N GLU A 317 -6.21 7.06 1.91
CA GLU A 317 -6.49 7.21 3.35
C GLU A 317 -6.90 8.62 3.77
N ASN A 318 -6.73 9.63 2.92
CA ASN A 318 -6.90 11.03 3.31
C ASN A 318 -7.51 11.84 2.16
N HIS A 319 -8.51 12.66 2.46
CA HIS A 319 -9.24 13.46 1.47
C HIS A 319 -8.40 14.56 0.82
N GLY A 320 -7.33 15.01 1.48
CA GLY A 320 -6.45 16.07 0.98
C GLY A 320 -7.08 17.45 0.96
N HIS A 321 -6.30 18.46 0.56
CA HIS A 321 -6.76 19.85 0.48
C HIS A 321 -7.78 20.12 -0.63
N ILE A 322 -7.74 19.36 -1.73
CA ILE A 322 -8.61 19.59 -2.89
C ILE A 322 -10.09 19.39 -2.56
N SER A 323 -10.43 18.42 -1.70
CA SER A 323 -11.81 18.21 -1.23
C SER A 323 -12.37 19.44 -0.53
N LYS A 324 -11.56 20.12 0.29
CA LYS A 324 -11.96 21.35 0.98
C LYS A 324 -12.25 22.49 0.01
N LEU A 325 -11.51 22.56 -1.10
CA LEU A 325 -11.80 23.56 -2.15
C LEU A 325 -13.19 23.34 -2.75
N PHE A 326 -13.60 22.10 -2.97
CA PHE A 326 -14.94 21.78 -3.49
C PHE A 326 -16.08 22.11 -2.51
N GLU A 327 -15.80 22.22 -1.21
CA GLU A 327 -16.78 22.61 -0.19
C GLU A 327 -16.95 24.15 -0.13
N LEU A 328 -15.97 24.91 -0.62
CA LEU A 328 -15.93 26.38 -0.51
C LEU A 328 -16.67 27.14 -1.62
N THR A 329 -17.18 26.44 -2.65
CA THR A 329 -17.87 27.08 -3.77
C THR A 329 -18.85 26.14 -4.44
N GLU A 330 -20.00 26.68 -4.85
CA GLU A 330 -20.96 25.96 -5.70
C GLU A 330 -20.47 25.84 -7.15
N ASN A 331 -19.73 26.85 -7.65
CA ASN A 331 -19.11 26.79 -8.96
C ASN A 331 -17.77 26.05 -8.87
N LYS A 332 -17.78 24.77 -9.28
CA LYS A 332 -16.66 23.83 -9.17
C LYS A 332 -15.76 23.78 -10.41
N GLU A 333 -16.11 24.49 -11.49
CA GLU A 333 -15.42 24.42 -12.80
C GLU A 333 -13.90 24.68 -12.67
N LYS A 334 -13.53 25.73 -11.93
CA LYS A 334 -12.10 26.08 -11.74
C LYS A 334 -11.34 25.07 -10.89
N ILE A 335 -12.03 24.31 -10.03
CA ILE A 335 -11.42 23.25 -9.23
C ILE A 335 -11.23 21.98 -10.07
N PHE A 336 -12.16 21.68 -10.99
CA PHE A 336 -11.94 20.61 -11.98
C PHE A 336 -10.73 20.90 -12.87
N ASN A 337 -10.52 22.16 -13.26
CA ASN A 337 -9.32 22.58 -13.97
C ASN A 337 -8.04 22.35 -13.13
N CYS A 338 -8.08 22.61 -11.81
CA CYS A 338 -6.97 22.22 -10.93
C CYS A 338 -6.72 20.71 -10.95
N CYS A 339 -7.77 19.90 -10.83
CA CYS A 339 -7.67 18.43 -10.85
C CYS A 339 -7.02 17.93 -12.14
N GLU A 340 -7.46 18.44 -13.30
CA GLU A 340 -6.90 18.10 -14.60
C GLU A 340 -5.40 18.37 -14.68
N LEU A 341 -4.97 19.58 -14.29
CA LEU A 341 -3.56 19.96 -14.34
C LEU A 341 -2.72 19.08 -13.41
N PHE A 342 -3.21 18.74 -12.22
CA PHE A 342 -2.51 17.85 -11.30
C PHE A 342 -2.40 16.42 -11.86
N TYR A 343 -3.41 15.96 -12.58
CA TYR A 343 -3.34 14.67 -13.27
C TYR A 343 -2.35 14.69 -14.44
N TYR A 344 -2.10 15.84 -15.08
CA TYR A 344 -0.98 15.97 -16.01
C TYR A 344 0.37 15.83 -15.30
N LEU A 345 0.53 16.46 -14.12
CA LEU A 345 1.79 16.38 -13.37
C LEU A 345 2.14 14.95 -12.98
N ILE A 346 1.16 14.19 -12.46
CA ILE A 346 1.41 12.81 -12.06
C ILE A 346 1.59 11.88 -13.27
N ALA A 347 0.91 12.14 -14.39
CA ALA A 347 1.17 11.41 -15.64
C ALA A 347 2.62 11.63 -16.08
N LEU A 348 3.04 12.89 -16.23
CA LEU A 348 4.40 13.23 -16.64
C LEU A 348 5.43 12.66 -15.66
N GLU A 349 5.26 12.81 -14.35
CA GLU A 349 6.21 12.24 -13.37
C GLU A 349 6.41 10.73 -13.55
N LYS A 350 5.37 10.00 -13.94
CA LYS A 350 5.45 8.54 -14.17
C LYS A 350 5.93 8.17 -15.57
N THR A 351 5.67 8.97 -16.60
CA THR A 351 5.83 8.55 -17.99
C THR A 351 6.73 9.41 -18.86
N ASN A 352 7.24 10.55 -18.36
CA ASN A 352 7.96 11.54 -19.17
C ASN A 352 9.11 10.93 -19.99
N GLU A 353 9.87 10.02 -19.40
CA GLU A 353 11.05 9.44 -20.06
C GLU A 353 10.72 8.56 -21.27
N TYR A 354 9.51 8.02 -21.37
CA TYR A 354 9.14 7.11 -22.45
C TYR A 354 8.86 7.84 -23.76
N LEU A 355 8.43 9.09 -23.70
CA LEU A 355 8.15 9.93 -24.88
C LEU A 355 9.39 10.16 -25.76
N SER A 356 10.58 10.10 -25.15
CA SER A 356 11.85 10.26 -25.85
C SER A 356 12.43 8.95 -26.39
N LEU A 357 11.78 7.82 -26.14
CA LEU A 357 12.15 6.54 -26.75
C LEU A 357 11.60 6.48 -28.18
N LYS A 358 12.43 5.99 -29.12
CA LYS A 358 11.96 5.72 -30.48
C LYS A 358 10.87 4.65 -30.45
N MET A 359 9.94 4.74 -31.41
CA MET A 359 8.96 3.69 -31.64
C MET A 359 9.62 2.30 -31.65
N CYS A 360 8.97 1.33 -31.01
CA CYS A 360 9.45 -0.04 -30.82
C CYS A 360 10.66 -0.22 -29.88
N GLN A 361 11.19 0.86 -29.28
CA GLN A 361 12.08 0.77 -28.11
C GLN A 361 11.24 0.92 -26.86
N PHE A 362 10.96 -0.18 -26.17
CA PHE A 362 10.17 -0.17 -24.94
C PHE A 362 10.98 -0.68 -23.76
N LYS A 363 10.75 -0.05 -22.60
CA LYS A 363 11.22 -0.55 -21.30
C LYS A 363 10.08 -1.32 -20.65
N SER A 364 10.39 -2.43 -19.99
CA SER A 364 9.39 -3.27 -19.33
C SER A 364 8.66 -2.57 -18.18
N ASP A 365 9.24 -1.51 -17.61
CA ASP A 365 8.68 -0.78 -16.46
C ASP A 365 7.57 0.22 -16.83
N ILE A 366 7.31 0.49 -18.13
CA ILE A 366 6.25 1.40 -18.57
C ILE A 366 4.87 1.00 -18.03
N TRP A 367 4.54 -0.30 -18.09
CA TRP A 367 3.27 -0.84 -17.59
C TRP A 367 3.11 -0.61 -16.09
N ARG A 368 4.20 -0.75 -15.33
CA ARG A 368 4.21 -0.48 -13.88
C ARG A 368 3.99 0.99 -13.58
N ASN A 369 4.67 1.88 -14.30
CA ASN A 369 4.54 3.32 -14.09
C ASN A 369 3.15 3.83 -14.47
N LEU A 370 2.57 3.32 -15.56
CA LEU A 370 1.18 3.58 -15.95
C LEU A 370 0.18 3.03 -14.92
N ALA A 371 0.40 1.83 -14.38
CA ALA A 371 -0.44 1.28 -13.31
C ALA A 371 -0.39 2.14 -12.04
N GLN A 372 0.79 2.66 -11.67
CA GLN A 372 0.94 3.60 -10.57
C GLN A 372 0.20 4.92 -10.80
N PHE A 373 0.24 5.45 -12.03
CA PHE A 373 -0.54 6.63 -12.41
C PHE A 373 -2.03 6.39 -12.15
N PHE A 374 -2.61 5.34 -12.75
CA PHE A 374 -4.04 5.05 -12.61
C PHE A 374 -4.46 4.78 -11.15
N SER A 375 -3.61 4.12 -10.36
CA SER A 375 -3.87 3.90 -8.92
C SER A 375 -3.99 5.22 -8.12
N LYS A 376 -3.36 6.29 -8.59
CA LYS A 376 -3.40 7.62 -7.97
C LYS A 376 -4.49 8.54 -8.52
N THR A 377 -5.13 8.19 -9.64
CA THR A 377 -6.12 9.07 -10.29
C THR A 377 -7.54 8.52 -10.29
N ILE A 378 -7.71 7.20 -10.28
CA ILE A 378 -9.02 6.52 -10.37
C ILE A 378 -9.27 5.64 -9.14
N ASP A 379 -10.49 5.73 -8.58
CA ASP A 379 -11.03 4.70 -7.68
C ASP A 379 -11.62 3.58 -8.52
N ASP A 380 -10.99 2.41 -8.48
CA ASP A 380 -11.40 1.23 -9.25
C ASP A 380 -12.21 0.21 -8.41
N HIS A 381 -12.69 0.64 -7.24
CA HIS A 381 -13.41 -0.22 -6.31
C HIS A 381 -14.90 -0.41 -6.67
N PHE A 382 -15.48 0.58 -7.34
CA PHE A 382 -16.91 0.64 -7.71
C PHE A 382 -17.09 0.69 -9.22
N TYR A 383 -18.29 0.36 -9.71
CA TYR A 383 -18.58 0.18 -11.13
C TYR A 383 -18.26 1.42 -11.99
N GLU A 384 -18.43 2.61 -11.42
CA GLU A 384 -18.28 3.90 -12.06
C GLU A 384 -16.82 4.20 -12.44
N TYR A 385 -15.85 3.60 -11.75
CA TYR A 385 -14.42 3.94 -11.86
C TYR A 385 -14.18 5.45 -11.73
N ASN A 386 -14.69 6.07 -10.66
CA ASN A 386 -14.64 7.52 -10.53
C ASN A 386 -13.21 8.05 -10.41
N PRO A 387 -12.92 9.24 -10.98
CA PRO A 387 -11.77 10.00 -10.55
C PRO A 387 -11.81 10.19 -9.03
N TRP A 388 -10.67 10.06 -8.36
CA TRP A 388 -10.62 10.15 -6.90
C TRP A 388 -11.25 11.43 -6.33
N PHE A 389 -11.17 12.56 -7.04
CA PHE A 389 -11.77 13.82 -6.59
C PHE A 389 -13.31 13.85 -6.68
N LEU A 390 -13.95 12.93 -7.40
CA LEU A 390 -15.41 12.77 -7.49
C LEU A 390 -15.96 11.68 -6.58
N ASP A 391 -15.09 10.98 -5.84
CA ASP A 391 -15.52 9.98 -4.88
C ASP A 391 -16.29 10.68 -3.74
N GLN A 392 -17.57 10.36 -3.59
CA GLN A 392 -18.46 10.84 -2.52
C GLN A 392 -17.89 10.61 -1.12
N LYS A 393 -17.02 9.61 -0.96
CA LYS A 393 -16.39 9.30 0.34
C LYS A 393 -15.36 10.34 0.72
N ARG A 394 -14.84 11.11 -0.24
CA ARG A 394 -13.80 12.13 -0.03
C ARG A 394 -14.33 13.53 0.27
N GLY A 395 -15.64 13.75 0.28
CA GLY A 395 -16.26 15.03 0.64
C GLY A 395 -17.75 15.08 0.32
N SER A 396 -18.50 15.92 1.02
CA SER A 396 -19.96 16.04 0.86
C SER A 396 -20.37 16.66 -0.49
N SER A 397 -19.45 17.34 -1.18
CA SER A 397 -19.70 18.07 -2.43
C SER A 397 -20.28 17.23 -3.57
N PHE A 398 -20.12 15.90 -3.55
CA PHE A 398 -20.61 15.00 -4.60
C PHE A 398 -21.63 13.96 -4.11
N VAL A 399 -22.01 13.98 -2.83
CA VAL A 399 -22.95 13.00 -2.25
C VAL A 399 -24.31 13.04 -2.95
N HIS A 400 -24.76 14.20 -3.45
CA HIS A 400 -26.05 14.35 -4.14
C HIS A 400 -26.19 13.52 -5.43
N TYR A 401 -25.08 13.14 -6.07
CA TYR A 401 -25.07 12.25 -7.25
C TYR A 401 -25.45 10.81 -6.89
N TYR A 402 -25.36 10.43 -5.62
CA TYR A 402 -25.56 9.08 -5.14
C TYR A 402 -26.80 8.98 -4.26
N ASP A 403 -27.35 7.78 -4.17
CA ASP A 403 -28.39 7.45 -3.18
C ASP A 403 -27.80 7.21 -1.79
N TYR A 404 -28.66 6.90 -0.82
CA TYR A 404 -28.25 6.68 0.58
C TYR A 404 -27.35 5.43 0.76
N LEU A 405 -27.36 4.50 -0.19
CA LEU A 405 -26.48 3.32 -0.20
C LEU A 405 -25.15 3.60 -0.93
N GLY A 406 -25.04 4.77 -1.55
CA GLY A 406 -23.86 5.19 -2.31
C GLY A 406 -23.86 4.71 -3.77
N PHE A 407 -24.99 4.22 -4.30
CA PHE A 407 -25.11 3.91 -5.74
C PHE A 407 -25.35 5.20 -6.52
N LEU A 408 -24.73 5.31 -7.70
CA LEU A 408 -24.93 6.46 -8.58
C LEU A 408 -26.39 6.49 -9.06
N LYS A 409 -27.07 7.63 -8.86
CA LYS A 409 -28.45 7.82 -9.32
C LYS A 409 -28.50 7.81 -10.84
N GLN A 410 -29.46 7.08 -11.41
CA GLN A 410 -29.54 6.87 -12.85
C GLN A 410 -29.68 8.20 -13.62
N GLU A 411 -30.43 9.15 -13.09
CA GLU A 411 -30.61 10.50 -13.63
C GLU A 411 -29.34 11.37 -13.57
N CYS A 412 -28.37 11.02 -12.73
CA CYS A 412 -27.13 11.76 -12.56
C CYS A 412 -25.92 11.13 -13.26
N CYS A 413 -26.06 9.90 -13.80
CA CYS A 413 -24.97 9.13 -14.39
C CYS A 413 -24.21 9.91 -15.47
N GLU A 414 -24.91 10.39 -16.51
CA GLU A 414 -24.26 11.07 -17.64
C GLU A 414 -23.57 12.37 -17.23
N GLN A 415 -24.15 13.12 -16.29
CA GLN A 415 -23.55 14.35 -15.79
C GLN A 415 -22.21 14.07 -15.08
N LEU A 416 -22.15 13.03 -14.26
CA LEU A 416 -20.92 12.66 -13.55
C LEU A 416 -19.85 12.13 -14.51
N TYR A 417 -20.24 11.33 -15.51
CA TYR A 417 -19.33 10.87 -16.55
C TYR A 417 -18.86 11.99 -17.48
N GLU A 418 -19.68 13.00 -17.74
CA GLU A 418 -19.29 14.20 -18.49
C GLU A 418 -18.16 14.95 -17.78
N ILE A 419 -18.30 15.17 -16.46
CA ILE A 419 -17.25 15.82 -15.65
C ILE A 419 -15.97 14.98 -15.69
N SER A 420 -16.11 13.66 -15.53
CA SER A 420 -14.99 12.72 -15.57
C SER A 420 -14.26 12.77 -16.90
N TRP A 421 -14.98 12.67 -18.03
CA TRP A 421 -14.40 12.73 -19.37
C TRP A 421 -13.77 14.09 -19.66
N ASN A 422 -14.44 15.19 -19.35
CA ASN A 422 -13.93 16.53 -19.64
C ASN A 422 -12.62 16.85 -18.93
N THR A 423 -12.41 16.27 -17.74
CA THR A 423 -11.16 16.40 -16.97
C THR A 423 -10.03 15.50 -17.51
N HIS A 424 -10.35 14.45 -18.30
CA HIS A 424 -9.39 13.42 -18.72
C HIS A 424 -9.20 13.28 -20.23
N LYS A 425 -9.99 13.95 -21.07
CA LYS A 425 -9.96 13.74 -22.54
C LYS A 425 -8.58 13.98 -23.17
N ILE A 426 -7.81 14.96 -22.70
CA ILE A 426 -6.42 15.17 -23.19
C ILE A 426 -5.50 14.06 -22.67
N LEU A 427 -5.66 13.66 -21.40
CA LEU A 427 -4.93 12.52 -20.82
C LEU A 427 -5.23 11.21 -21.56
N TYR A 428 -6.45 10.99 -22.03
CA TYR A 428 -6.81 9.84 -22.85
C TYR A 428 -5.91 9.75 -24.08
N HIS A 429 -5.79 10.84 -24.85
CA HIS A 429 -4.94 10.88 -26.04
C HIS A 429 -3.45 10.69 -25.70
N TYR A 430 -2.98 11.33 -24.64
CA TYR A 430 -1.62 11.18 -24.14
C TYR A 430 -1.28 9.71 -23.80
N LEU A 431 -2.11 9.07 -22.99
CA LEU A 431 -1.91 7.70 -22.53
C LEU A 431 -2.07 6.71 -23.68
N LEU A 432 -3.02 6.94 -24.57
CA LEU A 432 -3.21 6.13 -25.77
C LEU A 432 -1.96 6.16 -26.68
N ASN A 433 -1.37 7.35 -26.89
CA ASN A 433 -0.13 7.50 -27.65
C ASN A 433 1.03 6.72 -27.00
N LEU A 434 1.20 6.82 -25.68
CA LEU A 434 2.19 6.06 -24.93
C LEU A 434 2.01 4.54 -25.11
N ILE A 435 0.78 4.05 -24.93
CA ILE A 435 0.46 2.63 -25.05
C ILE A 435 0.70 2.12 -26.47
N LEU A 436 0.28 2.87 -27.50
CA LEU A 436 0.42 2.41 -28.89
C LEU A 436 1.85 2.48 -29.42
N ASN A 437 2.62 3.50 -29.04
CA ASN A 437 3.89 3.81 -29.69
C ASN A 437 5.13 3.54 -28.83
N HIS A 438 4.99 3.51 -27.50
CA HIS A 438 6.11 3.40 -26.55
C HIS A 438 6.03 2.14 -25.66
N SER A 439 5.08 1.24 -25.91
CA SER A 439 4.96 -0.06 -25.23
C SER A 439 5.13 -1.25 -26.18
N ASP A 440 5.05 -2.49 -25.67
CA ASP A 440 5.10 -3.72 -26.47
C ASP A 440 3.77 -4.06 -27.16
N LEU A 441 2.69 -3.28 -26.96
CA LEU A 441 1.35 -3.58 -27.50
C LEU A 441 1.35 -3.76 -29.02
N ARG A 442 1.94 -2.83 -29.78
CA ARG A 442 1.95 -2.91 -31.26
C ARG A 442 2.75 -4.10 -31.78
N ALA A 443 3.82 -4.48 -31.08
CA ALA A 443 4.61 -5.65 -31.43
C ALA A 443 3.86 -6.96 -31.14
N LYS A 444 3.12 -7.00 -30.03
CA LYS A 444 2.36 -8.18 -29.59
C LYS A 444 1.00 -8.32 -30.29
N VAL A 445 0.36 -7.22 -30.66
CA VAL A 445 -0.93 -7.16 -31.37
C VAL A 445 -0.73 -6.34 -32.65
N PRO A 446 -0.15 -6.94 -33.71
CA PRO A 446 0.28 -6.22 -34.91
C PRO A 446 -0.89 -5.76 -35.80
N CYS A 447 -2.02 -6.48 -35.79
CA CYS A 447 -3.23 -6.07 -36.51
C CYS A 447 -3.83 -4.82 -35.86
N GLU A 448 -4.10 -3.78 -36.66
CA GLU A 448 -4.71 -2.54 -36.17
C GLU A 448 -6.16 -2.73 -35.74
N SER A 449 -6.93 -3.53 -36.50
CA SER A 449 -8.31 -3.85 -36.14
C SER A 449 -8.37 -4.53 -34.77
N ASP A 450 -7.52 -5.54 -34.53
CA ASP A 450 -7.45 -6.24 -33.25
C ASP A 450 -7.09 -5.28 -32.10
N ARG A 451 -6.16 -4.35 -32.32
CA ARG A 451 -5.86 -3.30 -31.32
C ARG A 451 -7.09 -2.47 -31.04
N ASN A 452 -7.79 -1.97 -32.06
CA ASN A 452 -8.98 -1.15 -31.89
C ASN A 452 -10.09 -1.89 -31.13
N PHE A 453 -10.26 -3.20 -31.33
CA PHE A 453 -11.19 -4.01 -30.54
C PHE A 453 -10.69 -4.32 -29.12
N LEU A 454 -9.38 -4.33 -28.88
CA LEU A 454 -8.81 -4.56 -27.56
C LEU A 454 -8.89 -3.31 -26.66
N ILE A 455 -8.54 -2.14 -27.20
CA ILE A 455 -8.46 -0.87 -26.43
C ILE A 455 -9.66 0.05 -26.67
N GLY A 456 -10.45 -0.17 -27.72
CA GLY A 456 -11.49 0.75 -28.18
C GLY A 456 -10.95 1.81 -29.16
N LEU A 457 -11.87 2.47 -29.87
CA LEU A 457 -11.58 3.59 -30.76
C LEU A 457 -12.53 4.75 -30.47
N VAL A 458 -11.96 5.89 -30.10
CA VAL A 458 -12.68 7.16 -29.90
C VAL A 458 -12.30 8.13 -31.01
N LYS A 459 -13.29 8.75 -31.65
CA LYS A 459 -13.12 9.84 -32.62
C LYS A 459 -14.14 10.93 -32.32
N ASP A 460 -13.72 12.19 -32.35
CA ASP A 460 -14.60 13.35 -32.18
C ASP A 460 -15.56 13.25 -30.96
N ASN A 461 -15.01 12.87 -29.80
CA ASN A 461 -15.79 12.59 -28.57
C ASN A 461 -16.95 11.60 -28.76
N SER A 462 -16.75 10.60 -29.61
CA SER A 462 -17.66 9.48 -29.78
C SER A 462 -16.89 8.15 -29.83
N VAL A 463 -17.41 7.12 -29.17
CA VAL A 463 -16.86 5.77 -29.27
C VAL A 463 -17.33 5.16 -30.59
N VAL A 464 -16.38 4.94 -31.51
CA VAL A 464 -16.63 4.33 -32.82
C VAL A 464 -16.56 2.81 -32.74
N ILE A 465 -15.61 2.30 -31.96
CA ILE A 465 -15.46 0.86 -31.71
C ILE A 465 -15.37 0.69 -30.18
N PRO A 466 -16.36 0.08 -29.52
CA PRO A 466 -16.23 -0.28 -28.13
C PRO A 466 -15.18 -1.39 -27.98
N ALA A 467 -14.41 -1.33 -26.90
CA ALA A 467 -13.50 -2.41 -26.59
C ALA A 467 -14.29 -3.67 -26.18
N ILE A 468 -13.77 -4.84 -26.56
CA ILE A 468 -14.35 -6.13 -26.16
C ILE A 468 -14.32 -6.26 -24.64
N GLY A 469 -15.44 -6.67 -24.06
CA GLY A 469 -15.66 -6.74 -22.63
C GLY A 469 -16.07 -5.41 -22.00
N ASN A 470 -16.35 -4.38 -22.81
CA ASN A 470 -16.79 -3.07 -22.36
C ASN A 470 -18.05 -2.57 -23.10
N ASN A 471 -18.63 -3.42 -23.95
CA ASN A 471 -19.80 -3.13 -24.77
C ASN A 471 -21.09 -3.03 -23.93
N GLY A 472 -22.14 -2.42 -24.48
CA GLY A 472 -23.45 -2.25 -23.84
C GLY A 472 -24.16 -0.96 -24.28
N THR A 473 -25.49 -0.92 -24.14
CA THR A 473 -26.29 0.29 -24.43
C THR A 473 -26.24 1.23 -23.25
N ILE A 474 -25.56 2.36 -23.42
CA ILE A 474 -25.33 3.37 -22.37
C ILE A 474 -25.31 4.77 -22.98
N GLY A 475 -25.27 5.78 -22.12
CA GLY A 475 -25.13 7.16 -22.55
C GLY A 475 -23.77 7.47 -23.19
N GLN A 476 -23.68 8.66 -23.79
CA GLN A 476 -22.53 9.08 -24.58
C GLN A 476 -21.29 9.21 -23.70
N TYR A 477 -21.40 9.87 -22.55
CA TYR A 477 -20.26 10.15 -21.68
C TYR A 477 -19.81 8.94 -20.90
N GLU A 478 -20.73 8.07 -20.48
CA GLU A 478 -20.35 6.78 -19.92
C GLU A 478 -19.51 5.97 -20.91
N SER A 479 -19.87 5.99 -22.21
CA SER A 479 -19.11 5.27 -23.24
C SER A 479 -17.68 5.79 -23.37
N LEU A 480 -17.51 7.11 -23.38
CA LEU A 480 -16.20 7.76 -23.42
C LEU A 480 -15.38 7.47 -22.17
N TRP A 481 -16.01 7.52 -21.00
CA TRP A 481 -15.36 7.21 -19.74
C TRP A 481 -14.91 5.74 -19.67
N ARG A 482 -15.75 4.83 -20.16
CA ARG A 482 -15.40 3.42 -20.32
C ARG A 482 -14.22 3.21 -21.25
N ALA A 483 -14.10 3.97 -22.34
CA ALA A 483 -12.93 3.90 -23.22
C ALA A 483 -11.63 4.33 -22.51
N TYR A 484 -11.70 5.37 -21.66
CA TYR A 484 -10.57 5.75 -20.80
C TYR A 484 -10.20 4.63 -19.81
N ASN A 485 -11.20 4.05 -19.15
CA ASN A 485 -11.04 2.94 -18.21
C ASN A 485 -10.50 1.66 -18.86
N GLN A 486 -10.76 1.45 -20.15
CA GLN A 486 -10.19 0.31 -20.86
C GLN A 486 -8.66 0.41 -20.94
N LEU A 487 -8.10 1.61 -21.10
CA LEU A 487 -6.65 1.80 -21.08
C LEU A 487 -6.06 1.31 -19.75
N ARG A 488 -6.69 1.72 -18.63
CA ARG A 488 -6.35 1.26 -17.28
C ARG A 488 -6.38 -0.26 -17.19
N ASP A 489 -7.46 -0.87 -17.67
CA ASP A 489 -7.63 -2.32 -17.55
C ASP A 489 -6.60 -3.13 -18.34
N ILE A 490 -6.28 -2.69 -19.56
CA ILE A 490 -5.22 -3.31 -20.36
C ILE A 490 -3.85 -3.12 -19.71
N ILE A 491 -3.57 -1.93 -19.16
CA ILE A 491 -2.33 -1.66 -18.41
C ILE A 491 -2.19 -2.58 -17.21
N PHE A 492 -3.25 -2.72 -16.39
CA PHE A 492 -3.21 -3.57 -15.20
C PHE A 492 -3.07 -5.05 -15.55
N MET A 493 -3.80 -5.51 -16.55
CA MET A 493 -3.65 -6.87 -17.08
C MET A 493 -2.20 -7.13 -17.49
N ARG A 494 -1.57 -6.19 -18.21
CA ARG A 494 -0.18 -6.33 -18.62
C ARG A 494 0.80 -6.27 -17.45
N ASN A 495 0.63 -5.31 -16.54
CA ASN A 495 1.44 -5.13 -15.34
C ASN A 495 1.41 -6.37 -14.42
N ASP A 496 0.27 -7.03 -14.31
CA ASP A 496 0.10 -8.22 -13.46
C ASP A 496 0.74 -9.48 -14.07
N GLY A 497 1.19 -9.38 -15.32
CA GLY A 497 1.90 -10.42 -16.06
C GLY A 497 1.00 -11.29 -16.92
N PHE A 498 -0.23 -10.88 -17.20
CA PHE A 498 -1.03 -11.53 -18.24
C PHE A 498 -0.59 -11.01 -19.62
N GLU A 499 -0.57 -11.87 -20.63
CA GLU A 499 -0.38 -11.45 -22.02
C GLU A 499 -1.68 -10.91 -22.62
N PHE A 500 -1.56 -10.14 -23.72
CA PHE A 500 -2.73 -9.67 -24.46
C PHE A 500 -3.52 -10.84 -25.05
N PRO A 501 -4.87 -10.80 -24.99
CA PRO A 501 -5.71 -11.88 -25.50
C PRO A 501 -5.65 -11.98 -27.02
N VAL A 502 -6.01 -13.15 -27.54
CA VAL A 502 -6.33 -13.31 -28.96
C VAL A 502 -7.72 -12.73 -29.23
N ILE A 503 -7.86 -11.94 -30.31
CA ILE A 503 -9.09 -11.21 -30.62
C ILE A 503 -9.92 -11.97 -31.66
N PHE A 504 -11.22 -12.08 -31.42
CA PHE A 504 -12.20 -12.60 -32.37
C PHE A 504 -13.39 -11.64 -32.50
N THR A 505 -13.61 -11.08 -33.69
CA THR A 505 -14.70 -10.11 -33.91
C THR A 505 -16.04 -10.76 -34.27
N GLN A 506 -16.02 -12.05 -34.61
CA GLN A 506 -17.21 -12.88 -34.88
C GLN A 506 -16.96 -14.31 -34.40
N PHE A 507 -16.99 -14.52 -33.09
CA PHE A 507 -16.71 -15.82 -32.49
C PHE A 507 -17.94 -16.70 -32.46
N ASP A 508 -17.76 -17.94 -32.87
CA ASP A 508 -18.80 -18.96 -32.82
C ASP A 508 -18.82 -19.64 -31.45
N GLN A 509 -19.82 -19.32 -30.64
CA GLN A 509 -19.93 -19.80 -29.26
C GLN A 509 -20.07 -21.33 -29.15
N GLN A 510 -20.34 -22.06 -30.24
CA GLN A 510 -20.39 -23.53 -30.21
C GLN A 510 -19.06 -24.17 -29.75
N PHE A 511 -17.91 -23.52 -29.97
CA PHE A 511 -16.60 -24.04 -29.54
C PHE A 511 -16.39 -24.05 -28.03
N LEU A 512 -17.26 -23.36 -27.29
CA LEU A 512 -17.28 -23.35 -25.83
C LEU A 512 -18.34 -24.30 -25.27
N ASN A 513 -19.06 -25.05 -26.11
CA ASN A 513 -20.17 -25.92 -25.72
C ASN A 513 -21.17 -25.20 -24.79
N VAL A 514 -21.52 -23.95 -25.12
CA VAL A 514 -22.32 -23.07 -24.24
C VAL A 514 -23.71 -23.63 -23.89
N ASN A 515 -24.22 -24.60 -24.65
CA ASN A 515 -25.51 -25.24 -24.39
C ASN A 515 -25.39 -26.49 -23.49
N GLU A 516 -24.18 -27.01 -23.27
CA GLU A 516 -23.91 -28.22 -22.48
C GLU A 516 -23.26 -27.91 -21.13
N LYS A 517 -22.76 -26.69 -20.95
CA LYS A 517 -21.99 -26.24 -19.78
C LYS A 517 -22.68 -25.11 -19.03
N ILE A 518 -22.35 -24.95 -17.75
CA ILE A 518 -22.78 -23.76 -17.02
C ILE A 518 -21.93 -22.58 -17.52
N ASN A 519 -22.62 -21.53 -17.95
CA ASN A 519 -21.99 -20.26 -18.33
C ASN A 519 -22.04 -19.32 -17.14
N PHE A 520 -20.87 -18.96 -16.63
CA PHE A 520 -20.70 -18.04 -15.53
C PHE A 520 -20.17 -16.70 -16.02
N ALA A 521 -20.79 -15.59 -15.62
CA ALA A 521 -20.31 -14.25 -15.96
C ALA A 521 -19.81 -13.48 -14.73
N ILE A 522 -18.61 -12.93 -14.83
CA ILE A 522 -18.13 -11.88 -13.94
C ILE A 522 -18.44 -10.55 -14.62
N LEU A 523 -19.48 -9.85 -14.15
CA LEU A 523 -19.85 -8.53 -14.66
C LEU A 523 -18.97 -7.46 -14.03
N SER A 524 -17.74 -7.33 -14.52
CA SER A 524 -16.71 -6.46 -13.98
C SER A 524 -15.76 -6.01 -15.09
N PRO A 525 -15.11 -4.83 -14.95
CA PRO A 525 -14.05 -4.43 -15.87
C PRO A 525 -12.93 -5.48 -15.93
N ILE A 526 -12.37 -5.67 -17.13
CA ILE A 526 -11.57 -6.85 -17.50
C ILE A 526 -10.17 -6.90 -16.84
N GLY A 527 -9.71 -5.76 -16.34
CA GLY A 527 -8.35 -5.54 -15.84
C GLY A 527 -8.18 -5.76 -14.34
N ARG A 528 -9.13 -6.44 -13.68
CA ARG A 528 -9.02 -6.81 -12.26
C ARG A 528 -8.25 -8.13 -12.13
N THR A 529 -7.16 -8.12 -11.37
CA THR A 529 -6.23 -9.26 -11.21
C THR A 529 -6.93 -10.54 -10.77
N HIS A 530 -7.80 -10.45 -9.76
CA HIS A 530 -8.47 -11.61 -9.17
C HIS A 530 -9.42 -12.29 -10.16
N TYR A 531 -10.16 -11.51 -10.94
CA TYR A 531 -11.07 -12.05 -11.94
C TYR A 531 -10.31 -12.58 -13.16
N SER A 532 -9.22 -11.93 -13.56
CA SER A 532 -8.31 -12.47 -14.59
C SER A 532 -7.71 -13.83 -14.18
N ARG A 533 -7.46 -14.06 -12.89
CA ARG A 533 -7.08 -15.39 -12.37
C ARG A 533 -8.25 -16.38 -12.31
N ALA A 534 -9.45 -15.91 -12.00
CA ALA A 534 -10.66 -16.73 -11.92
C ALA A 534 -11.02 -17.33 -13.28
N ILE A 535 -11.01 -16.53 -14.36
CA ILE A 535 -11.36 -17.04 -15.70
C ILE A 535 -10.40 -18.13 -16.22
N MET A 536 -9.16 -18.18 -15.70
CA MET A 536 -8.21 -19.27 -16.00
C MET A 536 -8.67 -20.62 -15.44
N GLN A 537 -9.56 -20.65 -14.45
CA GLN A 537 -10.03 -21.87 -13.79
C GLN A 537 -11.12 -22.60 -14.58
N SER A 538 -11.66 -21.99 -15.64
CA SER A 538 -12.69 -22.58 -16.51
C SER A 538 -12.39 -24.03 -16.91
N ALA A 539 -11.13 -24.30 -17.30
CA ALA A 539 -10.69 -25.64 -17.68
C ALA A 539 -10.77 -26.68 -16.54
N GLU A 540 -10.55 -26.28 -15.28
CA GLU A 540 -10.62 -27.19 -14.12
C GLU A 540 -12.04 -27.41 -13.63
N LEU A 541 -12.92 -26.40 -13.77
CA LEU A 541 -14.33 -26.50 -13.39
C LEU A 541 -15.17 -27.22 -14.45
N ASN A 542 -14.63 -27.40 -15.65
CA ASN A 542 -15.36 -27.87 -16.83
C ASN A 542 -16.54 -26.96 -17.24
N ASP A 543 -16.57 -25.72 -16.75
CA ASP A 543 -17.59 -24.70 -17.02
C ASP A 543 -16.98 -23.48 -17.75
N ASN A 544 -17.83 -22.66 -18.35
CA ASN A 544 -17.39 -21.44 -19.02
C ASN A 544 -17.39 -20.27 -18.03
N ILE A 545 -16.28 -19.56 -17.92
CA ILE A 545 -16.18 -18.35 -17.10
C ILE A 545 -15.80 -17.18 -17.99
N PHE A 546 -16.70 -16.22 -18.08
CA PHE A 546 -16.55 -14.99 -18.85
C PHE A 546 -16.29 -13.82 -17.91
N ILE A 547 -15.52 -12.83 -18.40
CA ILE A 547 -15.47 -11.51 -17.79
C ILE A 547 -15.83 -10.46 -18.85
N THR A 548 -16.81 -9.65 -18.53
CA THR A 548 -17.26 -8.50 -19.34
C THR A 548 -17.81 -7.44 -18.39
N ARG A 549 -17.81 -6.16 -18.77
CA ARG A 549 -18.23 -5.09 -17.87
C ARG A 549 -19.71 -5.15 -17.56
N THR A 550 -20.55 -5.52 -18.52
CA THR A 550 -22.01 -5.61 -18.36
C THR A 550 -22.61 -6.62 -19.34
N GLY A 551 -23.89 -6.97 -19.12
CA GLY A 551 -24.72 -7.71 -20.05
C GLY A 551 -26.07 -7.00 -20.27
N PHE A 552 -27.08 -7.75 -20.66
CA PHE A 552 -28.48 -7.30 -20.66
C PHE A 552 -29.39 -8.41 -20.15
N VAL A 553 -30.49 -8.04 -19.49
CA VAL A 553 -31.49 -8.98 -18.98
C VAL A 553 -32.71 -8.98 -19.91
N SER A 554 -33.11 -10.15 -20.40
CA SER A 554 -34.33 -10.37 -21.19
C SER A 554 -35.04 -11.62 -20.68
N ASP A 555 -36.35 -11.56 -20.49
CA ASP A 555 -37.17 -12.69 -20.00
C ASP A 555 -36.62 -13.35 -18.72
N SER A 556 -36.06 -12.54 -17.81
CA SER A 556 -35.38 -12.98 -16.57
C SER A 556 -34.06 -13.76 -16.77
N PHE A 557 -33.50 -13.76 -17.98
CA PHE A 557 -32.18 -14.33 -18.26
C PHE A 557 -31.16 -13.22 -18.55
N LEU A 558 -29.95 -13.38 -18.01
CA LEU A 558 -28.81 -12.54 -18.32
C LEU A 558 -28.13 -13.05 -19.59
N PHE A 559 -27.85 -12.14 -20.50
CA PHE A 559 -27.13 -12.39 -21.74
C PHE A 559 -25.87 -11.53 -21.82
N ILE A 560 -24.82 -12.09 -22.42
CA ILE A 560 -23.61 -11.34 -22.79
C ILE A 560 -23.39 -11.42 -24.30
N SER A 561 -22.99 -10.31 -24.91
CA SER A 561 -22.68 -10.24 -26.35
C SER A 561 -21.19 -10.30 -26.65
N ASP A 562 -20.35 -10.05 -25.64
CA ASP A 562 -18.90 -10.07 -25.75
C ASP A 562 -18.24 -10.38 -24.40
N GLY A 563 -16.94 -10.64 -24.42
CA GLY A 563 -16.16 -10.81 -23.18
C GLY A 563 -14.81 -11.47 -23.37
N HIS A 564 -14.07 -11.57 -22.27
CA HIS A 564 -12.83 -12.33 -22.20
C HIS A 564 -13.06 -13.68 -21.52
N PHE A 565 -12.39 -14.71 -22.01
CA PHE A 565 -12.46 -16.09 -21.49
C PHE A 565 -11.15 -16.83 -21.79
N TYR A 566 -11.06 -18.09 -21.34
CA TYR A 566 -9.93 -18.97 -21.64
C TYR A 566 -10.38 -20.16 -22.49
N MET A 567 -9.53 -20.57 -23.43
CA MET A 567 -9.70 -21.78 -24.22
C MET A 567 -8.52 -22.73 -24.02
N THR A 568 -8.80 -24.02 -24.07
CA THR A 568 -7.74 -25.04 -24.19
C THR A 568 -7.02 -24.91 -25.53
N LYS A 569 -5.80 -25.46 -25.62
CA LYS A 569 -5.03 -25.48 -26.88
C LYS A 569 -5.79 -26.18 -28.02
N GLN A 570 -6.57 -27.21 -27.68
CA GLN A 570 -7.41 -27.94 -28.64
C GLN A 570 -8.58 -27.09 -29.15
N GLN A 571 -9.35 -26.47 -28.26
CA GLN A 571 -10.45 -25.58 -28.65
C GLN A 571 -9.95 -24.42 -29.52
N TYR A 572 -8.79 -23.84 -29.17
CA TYR A 572 -8.19 -22.78 -29.97
C TYR A 572 -7.81 -23.26 -31.37
N ALA A 573 -7.20 -24.44 -31.52
CA ALA A 573 -6.87 -25.00 -32.82
C ALA A 573 -8.13 -25.29 -33.69
N GLN A 574 -9.20 -25.82 -33.07
CA GLN A 574 -10.49 -26.04 -33.75
C GLN A 574 -11.11 -24.72 -34.21
N CYS A 575 -11.07 -23.70 -33.36
CA CYS A 575 -11.54 -22.36 -33.68
C CYS A 575 -10.77 -21.75 -34.87
N LEU A 576 -9.43 -21.85 -34.89
CA LEU A 576 -8.61 -21.38 -36.01
C LEU A 576 -8.96 -22.12 -37.32
N SER A 577 -9.15 -23.44 -37.26
CA SER A 577 -9.56 -24.22 -38.44
C SER A 577 -10.91 -23.75 -39.00
N HIS A 578 -11.89 -23.49 -38.13
CA HIS A 578 -13.19 -22.97 -38.55
C HIS A 578 -13.12 -21.55 -39.14
N HIS A 579 -12.15 -20.74 -38.72
CA HIS A 579 -11.84 -19.45 -39.33
C HIS A 579 -11.04 -19.57 -40.64
N GLY A 580 -10.92 -20.77 -41.21
CA GLY A 580 -10.34 -21.00 -42.54
C GLY A 580 -8.82 -21.15 -42.56
N PHE A 581 -8.17 -21.30 -41.40
CA PHE A 581 -6.72 -21.52 -41.35
C PHE A 581 -6.39 -22.95 -41.77
N SER A 582 -5.39 -23.10 -42.63
CA SER A 582 -4.81 -24.40 -42.97
C SER A 582 -4.04 -24.99 -41.79
N GLU A 583 -3.83 -26.31 -41.78
CA GLU A 583 -3.13 -26.99 -40.68
C GLU A 583 -1.72 -26.44 -40.43
N LYS A 584 -1.01 -26.05 -41.50
CA LYS A 584 0.30 -25.39 -41.40
C LYS A 584 0.22 -24.04 -40.71
N GLU A 585 -0.81 -23.24 -41.02
CA GLU A 585 -1.03 -21.93 -40.40
C GLU A 585 -1.45 -22.06 -38.94
N ILE A 586 -2.29 -23.05 -38.61
CA ILE A 586 -2.67 -23.36 -37.23
C ILE A 586 -1.41 -23.69 -36.42
N GLN A 587 -0.55 -24.60 -36.89
CA GLN A 587 0.69 -24.93 -36.19
C GLN A 587 1.63 -23.73 -36.03
N ALA A 588 1.69 -22.86 -37.03
CA ALA A 588 2.46 -21.61 -36.95
C ALA A 588 1.89 -20.66 -35.89
N CYS A 589 0.57 -20.49 -35.83
CA CYS A 589 -0.13 -19.68 -34.82
C CYS A 589 0.11 -20.25 -33.41
N LEU A 590 -0.08 -21.56 -33.21
CA LEU A 590 0.16 -22.21 -31.93
C LEU A 590 1.61 -22.00 -31.46
N LYS A 591 2.59 -22.22 -32.34
CA LYS A 591 4.01 -22.04 -32.01
C LYS A 591 4.36 -20.59 -31.71
N ARG A 592 3.77 -19.63 -32.43
CA ARG A 592 3.94 -18.19 -32.18
C ARG A 592 3.33 -17.77 -30.85
N ASP A 593 2.11 -18.22 -30.55
CA ASP A 593 1.42 -17.85 -29.31
C ASP A 593 2.08 -18.52 -28.09
N GLU A 594 2.67 -19.69 -28.26
CA GLU A 594 3.49 -20.37 -27.25
C GLU A 594 4.82 -19.64 -27.01
N SER A 595 5.55 -19.29 -28.08
CA SER A 595 6.85 -18.59 -27.95
C SER A 595 6.73 -17.17 -27.39
N CYS A 596 5.57 -16.52 -27.57
CA CYS A 596 5.32 -15.18 -27.03
C CYS A 596 4.68 -15.19 -25.63
N GLY A 597 4.46 -16.38 -25.03
CA GLY A 597 3.99 -16.54 -23.65
C GLY A 597 2.47 -16.44 -23.46
N ARG A 598 1.67 -16.43 -24.53
CA ARG A 598 0.20 -16.32 -24.43
C ARG A 598 -0.47 -17.58 -23.88
N PHE A 599 0.18 -18.72 -24.01
CA PHE A 599 -0.27 -19.96 -23.38
C PHE A 599 0.16 -20.02 -21.92
N SER A 600 -0.82 -20.24 -21.05
CA SER A 600 -0.62 -20.71 -19.69
C SER A 600 -0.80 -22.24 -19.63
N ILE A 601 -0.49 -22.83 -18.47
CA ILE A 601 -0.78 -24.24 -18.19
C ILE A 601 -2.28 -24.56 -18.43
N LYS A 602 -3.17 -23.59 -18.21
CA LYS A 602 -4.62 -23.75 -18.33
C LYS A 602 -5.20 -23.35 -19.70
N GLY A 603 -4.35 -22.94 -20.65
CA GLY A 603 -4.77 -22.52 -21.98
C GLY A 603 -4.45 -21.06 -22.31
N ILE A 604 -5.16 -20.51 -23.30
CA ILE A 604 -4.94 -19.18 -23.88
C ILE A 604 -6.12 -18.25 -23.58
N ARG A 605 -5.84 -16.98 -23.27
CA ARG A 605 -6.87 -15.95 -23.08
C ARG A 605 -7.36 -15.44 -24.43
N CYS A 606 -8.66 -15.35 -24.59
CA CYS A 606 -9.31 -14.79 -25.77
C CYS A 606 -10.25 -13.65 -25.37
N ALA A 607 -10.44 -12.70 -26.27
CA ALA A 607 -11.44 -11.65 -26.18
C ALA A 607 -12.28 -11.74 -27.45
N ALA A 608 -13.59 -11.94 -27.30
CA ALA A 608 -14.45 -12.12 -28.44
C ALA A 608 -15.76 -11.33 -28.38
N ILE A 609 -16.25 -10.98 -29.57
CA ILE A 609 -17.66 -10.64 -29.82
C ILE A 609 -18.34 -11.90 -30.33
N PHE A 610 -19.43 -12.31 -29.68
CA PHE A 610 -20.13 -13.54 -30.03
C PHE A 610 -21.08 -13.33 -31.21
N LYS A 611 -21.21 -14.33 -32.09
CA LYS A 611 -22.17 -14.30 -33.20
C LYS A 611 -23.61 -14.20 -32.70
N GLN A 612 -23.90 -14.83 -31.55
CA GLN A 612 -25.17 -14.67 -30.83
C GLN A 612 -24.89 -14.48 -29.34
N PRO A 613 -25.73 -13.72 -28.60
CA PRO A 613 -25.57 -13.57 -27.16
C PRO A 613 -25.60 -14.92 -26.41
N ILE A 614 -24.75 -15.06 -25.39
CA ILE A 614 -24.67 -16.26 -24.55
C ILE A 614 -25.57 -16.09 -23.33
N VAL A 615 -26.41 -17.09 -23.05
CA VAL A 615 -27.21 -17.18 -21.83
C VAL A 615 -26.31 -17.52 -20.65
N ILE A 616 -26.42 -16.76 -19.57
CA ILE A 616 -25.64 -16.93 -18.35
C ILE A 616 -26.49 -17.65 -17.30
N GLY A 617 -25.94 -18.67 -16.66
CA GLY A 617 -26.61 -19.44 -15.60
C GLY A 617 -26.35 -18.89 -14.19
N SER A 618 -25.21 -18.20 -13.99
CA SER A 618 -24.87 -17.55 -12.72
C SER A 618 -23.91 -16.39 -12.97
N CYS A 619 -23.94 -15.37 -12.12
CA CYS A 619 -23.03 -14.24 -12.26
C CYS A 619 -22.52 -13.70 -10.91
N ILE A 620 -21.40 -12.99 -10.97
CA ILE A 620 -20.93 -12.10 -9.91
C ILE A 620 -20.84 -10.72 -10.51
N ALA A 621 -21.63 -9.78 -10.02
CA ALA A 621 -21.54 -8.40 -10.43
C ALA A 621 -20.39 -7.66 -9.74
N HIS A 622 -19.97 -6.52 -10.28
CA HIS A 622 -19.06 -5.60 -9.62
C HIS A 622 -19.78 -4.80 -8.51
N HIS A 623 -19.03 -4.16 -7.60
CA HIS A 623 -19.67 -3.27 -6.62
C HIS A 623 -20.41 -2.15 -7.34
N HIS A 624 -21.67 -1.89 -6.93
CA HIS A 624 -22.55 -0.90 -7.53
C HIS A 624 -22.93 -1.16 -9.00
N HIS A 625 -22.88 -2.43 -9.44
CA HIS A 625 -23.25 -2.75 -10.82
C HIS A 625 -24.74 -2.44 -11.09
N PRO A 626 -25.09 -1.73 -12.19
CA PRO A 626 -26.46 -1.26 -12.43
C PRO A 626 -27.50 -2.38 -12.63
N LEU A 627 -27.05 -3.57 -13.07
CA LEU A 627 -27.94 -4.73 -13.23
C LEU A 627 -28.27 -5.48 -11.93
N GLU A 628 -27.62 -5.17 -10.79
CA GLU A 628 -27.72 -5.99 -9.59
C GLU A 628 -29.17 -6.19 -9.09
N ILE A 629 -29.99 -5.13 -9.14
CA ILE A 629 -31.41 -5.20 -8.79
C ILE A 629 -32.18 -6.11 -9.75
N GLN A 630 -31.90 -6.03 -11.05
CA GLN A 630 -32.57 -6.85 -12.07
C GLN A 630 -32.16 -8.32 -11.95
N LEU A 631 -30.87 -8.58 -11.70
CA LEU A 631 -30.33 -9.92 -11.48
C LEU A 631 -30.93 -10.57 -10.24
N SER A 632 -31.02 -9.82 -9.14
CA SER A 632 -31.65 -10.29 -7.89
C SER A 632 -33.12 -10.65 -8.13
N LYS A 633 -33.88 -9.80 -8.84
CA LYS A 633 -35.29 -10.07 -9.21
C LYS A 633 -35.45 -11.27 -10.13
N ALA A 634 -34.47 -11.51 -11.00
CA ALA A 634 -34.42 -12.65 -11.90
C ALA A 634 -34.00 -13.97 -11.20
N GLY A 635 -33.74 -13.94 -9.89
CA GLY A 635 -33.38 -15.13 -9.11
C GLY A 635 -31.90 -15.54 -9.22
N TYR A 636 -31.04 -14.66 -9.74
CA TYR A 636 -29.59 -14.91 -9.70
C TYR A 636 -29.10 -14.88 -8.25
N PRO A 637 -28.10 -15.71 -7.89
CA PRO A 637 -27.49 -15.65 -6.57
C PRO A 637 -27.01 -14.23 -6.25
N THR A 638 -27.51 -13.67 -5.15
CA THR A 638 -27.07 -12.36 -4.67
C THR A 638 -25.69 -12.49 -4.05
N THR A 639 -24.86 -11.47 -4.26
CA THR A 639 -23.54 -11.39 -3.64
C THR A 639 -23.55 -10.36 -2.51
N ASP A 640 -22.45 -10.22 -1.78
CA ASP A 640 -22.21 -9.12 -0.83
C ASP A 640 -22.31 -7.72 -1.46
N LYS A 641 -22.51 -7.66 -2.78
CA LYS A 641 -22.66 -6.46 -3.60
C LYS A 641 -24.12 -6.13 -3.93
N SER A 642 -25.04 -7.04 -3.62
CA SER A 642 -26.47 -6.73 -3.68
C SER A 642 -26.80 -5.65 -2.64
N PRO A 643 -27.66 -4.66 -2.92
CA PRO A 643 -27.97 -3.57 -1.99
C PRO A 643 -28.33 -4.08 -0.57
N PHE A 644 -29.10 -5.16 -0.50
CA PHE A 644 -29.52 -5.79 0.75
C PHE A 644 -28.36 -6.44 1.53
N LEU A 645 -27.60 -7.34 0.88
CA LEU A 645 -26.48 -7.99 1.58
C LEU A 645 -25.36 -6.99 1.86
N PHE A 646 -25.19 -5.98 1.01
CA PHE A 646 -24.24 -4.91 1.23
C PHE A 646 -24.57 -4.20 2.54
N ASP A 647 -25.80 -3.73 2.75
CA ASP A 647 -26.15 -3.06 4.00
C ASP A 647 -25.98 -4.00 5.20
N LEU A 648 -26.56 -5.21 5.13
CA LEU A 648 -26.50 -6.20 6.20
C LEU A 648 -25.06 -6.62 6.60
N THR A 649 -24.14 -6.69 5.63
CA THR A 649 -22.79 -7.22 5.85
C THR A 649 -21.71 -6.16 5.86
N TYR A 650 -21.88 -5.00 5.23
CA TYR A 650 -20.91 -3.92 5.25
C TYR A 650 -21.20 -2.92 6.37
N ASN A 651 -22.46 -2.58 6.65
CA ASN A 651 -22.83 -1.53 7.61
C ASN A 651 -22.59 -1.99 9.05
N LYS A 652 -21.42 -1.64 9.59
CA LYS A 652 -21.00 -2.03 10.95
C LYS A 652 -21.86 -1.43 12.05
N SER A 653 -22.65 -0.38 11.76
CA SER A 653 -23.59 0.19 12.72
C SER A 653 -24.83 -0.69 12.93
N LEU A 654 -25.12 -1.65 12.03
CA LEU A 654 -26.16 -2.67 12.24
C LEU A 654 -25.71 -3.81 13.14
N TYR A 655 -24.40 -4.07 13.22
CA TYR A 655 -23.86 -5.23 13.91
C TYR A 655 -24.32 -5.34 15.37
N PRO A 656 -24.41 -4.26 16.17
CA PRO A 656 -24.95 -4.36 17.52
C PRO A 656 -26.35 -4.99 17.60
N LEU A 657 -27.22 -4.71 16.63
CA LEU A 657 -28.56 -5.28 16.56
C LEU A 657 -28.54 -6.78 16.27
N ILE A 658 -27.59 -7.20 15.42
CA ILE A 658 -27.46 -8.59 14.95
C ILE A 658 -26.76 -9.46 16.01
N TYR A 659 -25.70 -8.93 16.64
CA TYR A 659 -24.71 -9.77 17.34
C TYR A 659 -24.54 -9.48 18.83
N SER A 660 -24.96 -8.33 19.36
CA SER A 660 -24.69 -7.97 20.78
C SER A 660 -25.30 -8.94 21.77
N LYS A 661 -26.53 -9.44 21.49
CA LYS A 661 -27.22 -10.43 22.33
C LYS A 661 -26.48 -11.79 22.41
N HIS A 662 -25.52 -12.01 21.51
CA HIS A 662 -24.74 -13.24 21.40
C HIS A 662 -23.31 -13.10 21.92
N GLY A 663 -22.90 -11.92 22.41
CA GLY A 663 -21.54 -11.70 22.93
C GLY A 663 -20.43 -11.75 21.86
N LEU A 664 -20.80 -11.57 20.59
CA LEU A 664 -19.89 -11.70 19.44
C LEU A 664 -19.20 -10.38 19.04
N LEU A 665 -19.48 -9.28 19.74
CA LEU A 665 -18.91 -7.96 19.47
C LEU A 665 -18.10 -7.41 20.64
N PRO A 666 -17.01 -6.67 20.36
CA PRO A 666 -16.39 -5.83 21.37
C PRO A 666 -17.37 -4.69 21.77
N PRO A 667 -17.18 -4.09 22.96
CA PRO A 667 -17.90 -2.87 23.32
C PRO A 667 -17.77 -1.79 22.23
N GLN A 668 -18.89 -1.17 21.89
CA GLN A 668 -19.06 -0.26 20.76
C GLN A 668 -20.00 0.89 21.12
N ILE A 669 -19.74 2.07 20.56
CA ILE A 669 -20.71 3.16 20.39
C ILE A 669 -20.69 3.61 18.93
N ASP A 670 -21.74 4.29 18.49
CA ASP A 670 -21.88 4.78 17.12
C ASP A 670 -22.14 6.29 17.06
N TRP A 671 -21.79 6.88 15.92
CA TRP A 671 -22.11 8.26 15.55
C TRP A 671 -22.72 8.24 14.14
N PHE A 672 -23.97 8.65 13.99
CA PHE A 672 -24.68 8.55 12.72
C PHE A 672 -24.43 9.76 11.82
N HIS A 673 -24.42 9.53 10.51
CA HIS A 673 -24.28 10.59 9.52
C HIS A 673 -25.32 11.69 9.69
N SER A 674 -26.56 11.30 9.99
CA SER A 674 -27.68 12.20 10.27
C SER A 674 -27.45 13.16 11.43
N GLU A 675 -26.62 12.78 12.42
CA GLU A 675 -26.28 13.65 13.56
C GLU A 675 -25.22 14.71 13.19
N THR A 676 -24.58 14.58 12.04
CA THR A 676 -23.62 15.56 11.51
C THR A 676 -24.28 16.55 10.55
N LEU A 677 -25.45 16.20 10.01
CA LEU A 677 -26.17 17.04 9.05
C LEU A 677 -26.74 18.30 9.73
N ASN A 678 -26.66 19.43 9.02
CA ASN A 678 -27.32 20.70 9.38
C ASN A 678 -26.83 21.42 10.66
N GLU A 679 -25.68 21.03 11.20
CA GLU A 679 -25.06 21.66 12.38
C GLU A 679 -23.68 22.25 12.07
N HIS A 680 -23.24 23.24 12.86
CA HIS A 680 -21.91 23.84 12.70
C HIS A 680 -20.80 22.86 13.17
N GLU A 681 -19.69 22.80 12.43
CA GLU A 681 -18.55 21.89 12.70
C GLU A 681 -18.15 21.84 14.18
N ASN A 682 -17.95 23.01 14.81
CA ASN A 682 -17.50 23.10 16.19
C ASN A 682 -18.52 22.49 17.18
N GLU A 683 -19.82 22.63 16.92
CA GLU A 683 -20.87 22.08 17.77
C GLU A 683 -20.91 20.55 17.67
N VAL A 684 -20.81 20.03 16.45
CA VAL A 684 -20.76 18.58 16.20
C VAL A 684 -19.53 17.95 16.84
N VAL A 685 -18.35 18.56 16.69
CA VAL A 685 -17.11 18.06 17.29
C VAL A 685 -17.17 18.04 18.83
N GLU A 686 -17.80 19.03 19.46
CA GLU A 686 -18.02 19.03 20.91
C GLU A 686 -19.00 17.94 21.35
N LYS A 687 -20.10 17.73 20.62
CA LYS A 687 -21.05 16.63 20.89
C LYS A 687 -20.39 15.26 20.76
N ILE A 688 -19.59 15.06 19.71
CA ILE A 688 -18.79 13.83 19.53
C ILE A 688 -17.84 13.65 20.72
N SER A 689 -17.13 14.70 21.12
CA SER A 689 -16.20 14.66 22.25
C SER A 689 -16.91 14.28 23.55
N ALA A 690 -18.09 14.86 23.81
CA ALA A 690 -18.92 14.53 24.96
C ALA A 690 -19.37 13.05 24.96
N ARG A 691 -19.72 12.49 23.80
CA ARG A 691 -20.09 11.08 23.65
C ARG A 691 -18.88 10.14 23.82
N LEU A 692 -17.71 10.54 23.32
CA LEU A 692 -16.47 9.76 23.43
C LEU A 692 -15.96 9.66 24.87
N ARG A 693 -16.05 10.74 25.67
CA ARG A 693 -15.50 10.82 27.05
C ARG A 693 -15.84 9.63 27.96
N PRO A 694 -17.12 9.29 28.20
CA PRO A 694 -17.46 8.16 29.09
C PRO A 694 -16.96 6.82 28.53
N PHE A 695 -16.98 6.66 27.21
CA PHE A 695 -16.51 5.43 26.56
C PHE A 695 -15.00 5.25 26.69
N VAL A 696 -14.20 6.29 26.44
CA VAL A 696 -12.73 6.23 26.56
C VAL A 696 -12.23 6.17 27.99
N ALA A 697 -13.01 6.68 28.96
CA ALA A 697 -12.72 6.52 30.38
C ALA A 697 -12.71 5.03 30.78
N THR A 698 -13.59 4.23 30.16
CA THR A 698 -13.64 2.78 30.36
C THR A 698 -12.68 2.04 29.43
N TYR A 699 -12.55 2.49 28.18
CA TYR A 699 -11.76 1.87 27.13
C TYR A 699 -10.80 2.88 26.48
N PRO A 700 -9.61 3.11 27.07
CA PRO A 700 -8.71 4.19 26.63
C PRO A 700 -8.08 3.97 25.25
N ILE A 701 -8.20 2.76 24.69
CA ILE A 701 -7.69 2.43 23.35
C ILE A 701 -8.87 2.04 22.48
N ILE A 702 -9.17 2.88 21.50
CA ILE A 702 -10.33 2.75 20.60
C ILE A 702 -9.90 2.64 19.14
N ILE A 703 -10.77 2.06 18.33
CA ILE A 703 -10.67 2.05 16.87
C ILE A 703 -11.96 2.67 16.32
N CYS A 704 -11.82 3.77 15.59
CA CYS A 704 -12.91 4.42 14.86
C CYS A 704 -12.91 3.93 13.41
N LYS A 705 -14.09 3.56 12.89
CA LYS A 705 -14.25 2.95 11.57
C LYS A 705 -15.47 3.55 10.84
N GLY A 706 -15.31 3.89 9.57
CA GLY A 706 -16.45 4.10 8.66
C GLY A 706 -17.32 2.84 8.60
N SER A 707 -18.63 3.02 8.74
CA SER A 707 -19.56 1.91 8.87
C SER A 707 -19.70 1.14 7.57
N ALA A 708 -19.72 1.78 6.40
CA ALA A 708 -19.97 1.13 5.10
C ALA A 708 -18.69 0.83 4.29
N GLU A 709 -17.53 0.71 4.95
CA GLU A 709 -16.24 0.57 4.27
C GLU A 709 -15.42 -0.67 4.68
N SER A 710 -14.64 -1.17 3.73
CA SER A 710 -13.65 -2.25 3.94
C SER A 710 -12.25 -1.81 3.49
N GLY A 711 -11.21 -2.55 3.90
CA GLY A 711 -9.84 -2.30 3.46
C GLY A 711 -9.07 -1.23 4.24
N ALA A 712 -9.60 -0.82 5.41
CA ALA A 712 -9.04 0.22 6.29
C ALA A 712 -9.01 1.63 5.70
N ARG A 713 -10.00 1.94 4.87
CA ARG A 713 -10.45 3.31 4.59
C ARG A 713 -11.19 3.85 5.80
N ASN A 714 -11.07 5.16 6.04
CA ASN A 714 -11.73 5.87 7.14
C ASN A 714 -11.64 5.10 8.48
N LEU A 715 -10.44 4.58 8.76
CA LEU A 715 -10.12 3.82 9.95
C LEU A 715 -8.92 4.45 10.66
N CYS A 716 -9.07 4.72 11.95
CA CYS A 716 -7.97 5.18 12.79
C CYS A 716 -8.06 4.57 14.19
N ARG A 717 -6.89 4.34 14.80
CA ARG A 717 -6.75 3.90 16.19
C ARG A 717 -6.31 5.08 17.04
N PHE A 718 -6.96 5.27 18.18
CA PHE A 718 -6.61 6.33 19.14
C PHE A 718 -6.32 5.75 20.52
N ASP A 719 -5.23 6.26 21.10
CA ASP A 719 -4.76 5.93 22.45
C ASP A 719 -5.08 7.15 23.34
N VAL A 720 -6.35 7.25 23.74
CA VAL A 720 -6.96 8.46 24.30
C VAL A 720 -6.62 8.60 25.78
N PHE A 721 -5.38 9.03 26.04
CA PHE A 721 -4.88 9.27 27.40
C PHE A 721 -4.87 10.76 27.80
N ASN A 722 -5.28 11.66 26.91
CA ASN A 722 -5.37 13.09 27.15
C ASN A 722 -6.40 13.75 26.21
N GLU A 723 -6.78 14.99 26.53
CA GLU A 723 -7.75 15.77 25.75
C GLU A 723 -7.29 16.06 24.32
N VAL A 724 -5.98 16.21 24.07
CA VAL A 724 -5.49 16.48 22.70
C VAL A 724 -5.81 15.31 21.77
N VAL A 725 -5.59 14.07 22.23
CA VAL A 725 -5.91 12.86 21.45
C VAL A 725 -7.43 12.67 21.35
N LEU A 726 -8.19 13.03 22.40
CA LEU A 726 -9.65 13.02 22.34
C LEU A 726 -10.17 13.96 21.24
N SER A 727 -9.68 15.20 21.18
CA SER A 727 -10.06 16.17 20.14
C SER A 727 -9.67 15.68 18.74
N GLN A 728 -8.53 15.01 18.59
CA GLN A 728 -8.14 14.38 17.32
C GLN A 728 -9.09 13.25 16.93
N ALA A 729 -9.48 12.39 17.88
CA ALA A 729 -10.44 11.33 17.65
C ALA A 729 -11.82 11.90 17.27
N ALA A 730 -12.28 12.94 17.96
CA ALA A 730 -13.55 13.60 17.67
C ALA A 730 -13.58 14.24 16.27
N ARG A 731 -12.51 14.95 15.89
CA ARG A 731 -12.36 15.50 14.53
C ARG A 731 -12.32 14.41 13.46
N PHE A 732 -11.64 13.30 13.72
CA PHE A 732 -11.63 12.17 12.79
C PHE A 732 -13.03 11.59 12.61
N VAL A 733 -13.77 11.37 13.69
CA VAL A 733 -15.17 10.92 13.64
C VAL A 733 -16.02 11.91 12.85
N TYR A 734 -15.88 13.22 13.11
CA TYR A 734 -16.57 14.26 12.35
C TYR A 734 -16.29 14.15 10.84
N GLU A 735 -15.02 14.12 10.43
CA GLU A 735 -14.65 14.06 9.01
C GLU A 735 -15.23 12.84 8.28
N VAL A 736 -15.19 11.67 8.91
CA VAL A 736 -15.80 10.45 8.35
C VAL A 736 -17.32 10.53 8.35
N SER A 737 -17.90 11.12 9.41
CA SER A 737 -19.36 11.22 9.58
C SER A 737 -20.05 12.11 8.55
N LYS A 738 -19.31 12.94 7.80
CA LYS A 738 -19.85 13.77 6.72
C LYS A 738 -20.43 12.97 5.55
N SER A 739 -20.06 11.70 5.40
CA SER A 739 -20.49 10.85 4.27
C SER A 739 -21.05 9.48 4.67
N GLN A 740 -20.89 9.05 5.92
CA GLN A 740 -21.36 7.74 6.40
C GLN A 740 -21.42 7.66 7.93
N ASN A 741 -22.09 6.64 8.47
CA ASN A 741 -22.05 6.37 9.92
C ASN A 741 -20.64 5.98 10.39
N VAL A 742 -20.32 6.26 11.65
CA VAL A 742 -19.02 5.92 12.27
C VAL A 742 -19.22 5.00 13.46
N THR A 743 -18.54 3.85 13.43
CA THR A 743 -18.51 2.89 14.51
C THR A 743 -17.22 3.04 15.33
N ILE A 744 -17.34 3.22 16.64
CA ILE A 744 -16.23 3.40 17.57
C ILE A 744 -16.19 2.20 18.53
N GLN A 745 -15.14 1.39 18.44
CA GLN A 745 -15.02 0.14 19.18
C GLN A 745 -13.81 0.13 20.11
N LYS A 746 -13.92 -0.61 21.21
CA LYS A 746 -12.76 -1.01 22.02
C LYS A 746 -11.75 -1.76 21.16
N ALA A 747 -10.48 -1.35 21.19
CA ALA A 747 -9.41 -2.11 20.54
C ALA A 747 -9.16 -3.43 21.28
N ILE A 748 -9.29 -4.56 20.59
CA ILE A 748 -8.90 -5.86 21.13
C ILE A 748 -7.38 -6.04 20.99
N LEU A 749 -6.67 -5.92 22.10
CA LEU A 749 -5.22 -6.06 22.17
C LEU A 749 -4.83 -7.54 22.24
N SER A 750 -4.86 -8.22 21.09
CA SER A 750 -4.30 -9.56 20.93
C SER A 750 -3.26 -9.53 19.82
N THR A 751 -2.09 -10.13 20.05
CA THR A 751 -1.02 -10.21 19.05
C THR A 751 -0.85 -11.65 18.58
N PRO A 752 -0.65 -11.92 17.28
CA PRO A 752 -0.31 -13.26 16.79
C PRO A 752 0.89 -13.89 17.48
N LEU A 753 1.78 -13.09 18.09
CA LEU A 753 2.88 -13.59 18.91
C LEU A 753 2.45 -14.43 20.12
N THR A 754 1.19 -14.35 20.58
CA THR A 754 0.69 -15.14 21.71
C THR A 754 0.23 -16.54 21.32
N TRP A 755 -0.29 -16.71 20.10
CA TRP A 755 -0.94 -17.96 19.67
C TRP A 755 -0.26 -18.63 18.48
N MET A 756 0.52 -17.91 17.66
CA MET A 756 1.25 -18.50 16.54
C MET A 756 2.40 -19.38 17.02
N SER A 757 2.67 -20.45 16.27
CA SER A 757 3.86 -21.26 16.47
C SER A 757 5.13 -20.50 16.07
N LYS A 758 6.30 -20.92 16.60
CA LYS A 758 7.59 -20.36 16.19
C LYS A 758 7.83 -20.48 14.68
N TYR A 759 7.31 -21.54 14.07
CA TYR A 759 7.36 -21.76 12.63
C TYR A 759 6.60 -20.67 11.87
N ALA A 760 5.34 -20.39 12.26
CA ALA A 760 4.54 -19.35 11.62
C ALA A 760 5.15 -17.95 11.77
N ILE A 761 5.67 -17.63 12.96
CA ILE A 761 6.36 -16.34 13.20
C ILE A 761 7.59 -16.22 12.30
N LYS A 762 8.43 -17.26 12.23
CA LYS A 762 9.62 -17.25 11.35
C LYS A 762 9.21 -17.08 9.89
N LYS A 763 8.22 -17.83 9.42
CA LYS A 763 7.69 -17.74 8.05
C LYS A 763 7.19 -16.33 7.74
N PHE A 764 6.44 -15.71 8.66
CA PHE A 764 6.01 -14.31 8.52
C PHE A 764 7.20 -13.37 8.39
N ILE A 765 8.21 -13.48 9.26
CA ILE A 765 9.42 -12.63 9.22
C ILE A 765 10.17 -12.81 7.89
N ASP A 766 10.39 -14.05 7.47
CA ASP A 766 11.07 -14.38 6.22
C ASP A 766 10.31 -13.78 5.03
N ARG A 767 8.98 -13.86 5.01
CA ARG A 767 8.15 -13.20 3.99
C ARG A 767 8.22 -11.69 4.08
N GLN A 768 8.19 -11.06 5.25
CA GLN A 768 8.33 -9.60 5.36
C GLN A 768 9.66 -9.10 4.80
N ILE A 769 10.74 -9.84 5.03
CA ILE A 769 12.07 -9.53 4.50
C ILE A 769 12.10 -9.77 2.98
N ASN A 770 11.66 -10.94 2.53
CA ASN A 770 11.78 -11.36 1.13
C ASN A 770 10.78 -10.64 0.23
N GLU A 771 9.55 -10.42 0.71
CA GLU A 771 8.41 -9.85 -0.03
C GLU A 771 8.35 -8.31 0.02
N PHE A 772 8.75 -7.72 1.15
CA PHE A 772 8.58 -6.28 1.35
C PHE A 772 9.90 -5.56 1.68
N GLY A 773 11.02 -6.28 1.80
CA GLY A 773 12.28 -5.70 2.24
C GLY A 773 12.22 -5.14 3.67
N VAL A 774 11.24 -5.58 4.47
CA VAL A 774 10.98 -5.10 5.82
C VAL A 774 11.52 -6.10 6.82
N SER A 775 12.51 -5.70 7.61
CA SER A 775 12.94 -6.51 8.74
C SER A 775 11.97 -6.35 9.92
N VAL A 776 11.68 -7.45 10.58
CA VAL A 776 10.83 -7.53 11.77
C VAL A 776 11.68 -7.93 12.98
N ASN A 777 11.54 -7.21 14.09
CA ASN A 777 12.26 -7.46 15.33
C ASN A 777 11.30 -7.93 16.43
N VAL A 778 11.17 -9.25 16.60
CA VAL A 778 10.32 -9.85 17.65
C VAL A 778 11.07 -10.18 18.94
N ASP A 779 12.41 -10.21 18.89
CA ASP A 779 13.26 -10.71 19.97
C ASP A 779 13.89 -9.61 20.82
N LYS A 780 14.01 -8.37 20.32
CA LYS A 780 14.68 -7.26 21.02
C LYS A 780 13.78 -6.03 21.15
N TYR A 781 13.87 -5.33 22.27
CA TYR A 781 13.09 -4.12 22.51
C TYR A 781 13.62 -2.88 21.75
N PRO A 782 12.73 -2.01 21.24
CA PRO A 782 11.28 -2.21 21.15
C PRO A 782 10.94 -3.31 20.12
N LYS A 783 10.02 -4.21 20.49
CA LYS A 783 9.54 -5.28 19.60
C LYS A 783 8.60 -4.68 18.56
N ASP A 784 8.71 -5.15 17.32
CA ASP A 784 7.71 -4.90 16.30
C ASP A 784 6.41 -5.64 16.68
N PHE A 785 5.29 -4.92 16.63
CA PHE A 785 3.98 -5.54 16.81
C PHE A 785 3.55 -6.27 15.54
N ILE A 786 2.92 -7.43 15.74
CA ILE A 786 2.22 -8.14 14.69
C ILE A 786 0.73 -8.02 14.99
N TYR A 787 -0.04 -7.66 13.97
CA TYR A 787 -1.49 -7.67 13.94
C TYR A 787 -1.95 -8.86 13.11
N GLY A 788 -3.08 -9.46 13.48
CA GLY A 788 -3.61 -10.62 12.77
C GLY A 788 -5.12 -10.54 12.64
N THR A 789 -5.63 -10.87 11.45
CA THR A 789 -7.04 -11.14 11.19
C THR A 789 -7.18 -12.57 10.74
N LEU A 790 -8.18 -13.27 11.28
CA LEU A 790 -8.57 -14.61 10.87
C LEU A 790 -9.82 -14.50 10.01
N ARG A 791 -9.91 -15.32 8.96
CA ARG A 791 -11.11 -15.40 8.12
C ARG A 791 -11.54 -16.85 8.01
N VAL A 792 -12.83 -17.08 8.12
CA VAL A 792 -13.46 -18.39 7.95
C VAL A 792 -14.36 -18.30 6.73
N ILE A 793 -14.20 -19.21 5.79
CA ILE A 793 -15.09 -19.33 4.64
C ILE A 793 -16.03 -20.51 4.92
N LEU A 794 -17.33 -20.23 4.94
CA LEU A 794 -18.38 -21.20 5.22
C LEU A 794 -19.33 -21.30 4.03
N SER A 795 -19.85 -22.49 3.79
CA SER A 795 -20.82 -22.79 2.73
C SER A 795 -21.88 -23.76 3.24
N SER A 796 -23.12 -23.59 2.78
CA SER A 796 -24.18 -24.61 2.90
C SER A 796 -24.35 -25.29 1.54
N SER A 797 -24.63 -26.60 1.54
CA SER A 797 -24.78 -27.41 0.33
C SER A 797 -26.23 -27.50 -0.17
N VAL A 798 -27.22 -27.04 0.62
CA VAL A 798 -28.65 -26.99 0.26
C VAL A 798 -29.24 -25.71 0.88
N PRO A 799 -29.82 -24.79 0.09
CA PRO A 799 -30.33 -23.53 0.59
C PRO A 799 -31.85 -23.56 0.77
N ASP A 800 -32.36 -24.38 1.69
CA ASP A 800 -33.67 -24.09 2.29
C ASP A 800 -33.48 -23.12 3.46
N LEU A 801 -34.44 -22.22 3.70
CA LEU A 801 -34.33 -21.19 4.73
C LEU A 801 -34.08 -21.79 6.12
N ASP A 802 -34.78 -22.86 6.46
CA ASP A 802 -34.62 -23.59 7.72
C ASP A 802 -33.23 -24.22 7.86
N ASP A 803 -32.62 -24.61 6.73
CA ASP A 803 -31.27 -25.16 6.72
C ASP A 803 -30.21 -24.09 6.99
N LEU A 804 -30.40 -22.85 6.51
CA LEU A 804 -29.47 -21.75 6.77
C LEU A 804 -29.50 -21.29 8.24
N TYR A 805 -30.62 -21.52 8.93
CA TYR A 805 -30.81 -21.16 10.35
C TYR A 805 -30.12 -22.13 11.32
N ASN A 806 -29.81 -23.33 10.87
CA ASN A 806 -29.11 -24.34 11.66
C ASN A 806 -27.60 -24.25 11.43
N TRP A 807 -26.87 -23.81 12.45
CA TRP A 807 -25.41 -23.66 12.42
C TRP A 807 -24.66 -24.96 12.07
N ASN A 808 -25.24 -26.13 12.29
CA ASN A 808 -24.63 -27.41 11.91
C ASN A 808 -24.51 -27.60 10.39
N ASN A 809 -25.39 -26.97 9.61
CA ASN A 809 -25.44 -27.13 8.16
C ASN A 809 -24.35 -26.32 7.44
N TRP A 810 -23.77 -25.33 8.12
CA TRP A 810 -22.63 -24.58 7.60
C TRP A 810 -21.34 -25.40 7.69
N GLN A 811 -20.70 -25.60 6.55
CA GLN A 811 -19.45 -26.35 6.42
C GLN A 811 -18.30 -25.39 6.16
N THR A 812 -17.19 -25.59 6.88
CA THR A 812 -15.98 -24.79 6.67
C THR A 812 -15.29 -25.25 5.40
N SER A 813 -15.19 -24.35 4.43
CA SER A 813 -14.37 -24.57 3.24
C SER A 813 -12.91 -24.32 3.59
N HIS A 814 -12.55 -23.09 3.97
CA HIS A 814 -11.17 -22.67 4.21
C HIS A 814 -11.05 -21.79 5.46
N LEU A 815 -9.90 -21.91 6.13
CA LEU A 815 -9.46 -21.00 7.18
C LEU A 815 -8.28 -20.19 6.66
N LEU A 816 -8.30 -18.88 6.88
CA LEU A 816 -7.26 -17.97 6.42
C LEU A 816 -6.71 -17.16 7.59
N SER A 817 -5.41 -16.93 7.58
CA SER A 817 -4.73 -15.99 8.48
C SER A 817 -4.11 -14.88 7.66
N LEU A 818 -4.37 -13.65 8.07
CA LEU A 818 -3.77 -12.45 7.50
C LEU A 818 -3.00 -11.71 8.58
N SER A 819 -1.67 -11.72 8.49
CA SER A 819 -0.79 -11.06 9.47
C SER A 819 -0.10 -9.83 8.89
N SER A 820 0.07 -8.76 9.66
CA SER A 820 0.70 -7.52 9.22
C SER A 820 1.45 -6.81 10.35
N LEU A 821 2.34 -5.88 9.98
CA LEU A 821 2.98 -4.92 10.89
C LEU A 821 2.15 -3.65 11.09
N GLN A 822 0.96 -3.58 10.49
CA GLN A 822 0.03 -2.46 10.58
C GLN A 822 -1.31 -2.92 11.18
N THR A 823 -1.97 -2.05 11.94
CA THR A 823 -3.28 -2.32 12.58
C THR A 823 -4.32 -2.77 11.56
N ALA A 824 -4.29 -2.15 10.39
CA ALA A 824 -5.08 -2.52 9.22
C ALA A 824 -4.46 -3.72 8.48
N THR A 825 -4.85 -4.94 8.83
CA THR A 825 -4.36 -6.13 8.14
C THR A 825 -4.97 -6.23 6.74
N ASN A 826 -4.20 -5.91 5.69
CA ASN A 826 -4.59 -6.04 4.28
C ASN A 826 -3.39 -6.49 3.45
N VAL A 827 -3.59 -7.35 2.45
CA VAL A 827 -2.53 -7.82 1.53
C VAL A 827 -1.87 -6.63 0.83
N GLY A 828 -2.65 -5.65 0.37
CA GLY A 828 -2.13 -4.43 -0.25
C GLY A 828 -1.31 -3.53 0.69
N ARG A 829 -1.36 -3.76 2.00
CA ARG A 829 -0.62 -3.04 3.04
C ARG A 829 0.43 -3.93 3.72
N GLN A 830 1.18 -4.68 2.91
CA GLN A 830 2.24 -5.59 3.38
C GLN A 830 1.71 -6.73 4.28
N GLY A 831 0.42 -7.04 4.18
CA GLY A 831 -0.20 -8.16 4.88
C GLY A 831 0.13 -9.49 4.20
N THR A 832 0.44 -10.48 5.02
CA THR A 832 0.76 -11.85 4.61
C THR A 832 -0.49 -12.70 4.76
N LEU A 833 -1.16 -13.03 3.65
CA LEU A 833 -2.32 -13.94 3.61
C LEU A 833 -1.86 -15.38 3.43
N GLU A 834 -2.35 -16.29 4.27
CA GLU A 834 -2.05 -17.72 4.24
C GLU A 834 -3.28 -18.56 4.58
N LEU A 835 -3.35 -19.78 4.04
CA LEU A 835 -4.22 -20.82 4.59
C LEU A 835 -3.76 -21.11 6.03
N LEU A 836 -4.67 -20.96 6.99
CA LEU A 836 -4.38 -21.19 8.40
C LEU A 836 -4.33 -22.70 8.65
N SER A 837 -3.11 -23.25 8.71
CA SER A 837 -2.90 -24.66 9.01
C SER A 837 -2.73 -24.89 10.52
N PRO A 838 -3.02 -26.11 11.02
CA PRO A 838 -2.84 -26.42 12.45
C PRO A 838 -1.41 -26.20 12.96
N GLU A 839 -0.39 -26.40 12.11
CA GLU A 839 1.03 -26.20 12.43
C GLU A 839 1.39 -24.73 12.67
N MET A 840 0.58 -23.81 12.13
CA MET A 840 0.77 -22.38 12.36
C MET A 840 0.35 -21.95 13.77
N ILE A 841 -0.45 -22.76 14.46
CA ILE A 841 -0.94 -22.49 15.80
C ILE A 841 -0.08 -23.24 16.82
N HIS A 842 0.27 -22.56 17.91
CA HIS A 842 0.98 -23.16 19.02
C HIS A 842 0.21 -24.38 19.55
N SER A 843 0.91 -25.50 19.75
CA SER A 843 0.29 -26.80 20.09
C SER A 843 -0.68 -26.73 21.26
N LYS A 844 -0.34 -25.95 22.29
CA LYS A 844 -1.20 -25.67 23.46
C LYS A 844 -2.61 -25.16 23.12
N TYR A 845 -2.76 -24.36 22.07
CA TYR A 845 -4.03 -23.70 21.73
C TYR A 845 -4.73 -24.29 20.51
N ARG A 846 -4.04 -25.13 19.73
CA ARG A 846 -4.46 -25.57 18.38
C ARG A 846 -5.91 -26.04 18.30
N ASN A 847 -6.30 -27.02 19.10
CA ASN A 847 -7.63 -27.63 18.98
C ASN A 847 -8.72 -26.66 19.40
N THR A 848 -8.58 -26.04 20.58
CA THR A 848 -9.53 -25.04 21.08
C THR A 848 -9.66 -23.87 20.11
N PHE A 849 -8.55 -23.31 19.64
CA PHE A 849 -8.53 -22.17 18.73
C PHE A 849 -9.28 -22.46 17.42
N LEU A 850 -9.01 -23.62 16.79
CA LEU A 850 -9.66 -23.98 15.53
C LEU A 850 -11.14 -24.29 15.73
N ASN A 851 -11.49 -25.05 16.77
CA ASN A 851 -12.88 -25.40 17.05
C ASN A 851 -13.72 -24.17 17.36
N ASP A 852 -13.25 -23.30 18.25
CA ASP A 852 -13.97 -22.08 18.64
C ASP A 852 -14.11 -21.13 17.45
N LEU A 853 -13.07 -21.00 16.61
CA LEU A 853 -13.12 -20.18 15.39
C LEU A 853 -14.16 -20.69 14.39
N ILE A 854 -14.20 -22.01 14.16
CA ILE A 854 -15.17 -22.65 13.26
C ILE A 854 -16.59 -22.51 13.81
N GLN A 855 -16.78 -22.85 15.08
CA GLN A 855 -18.09 -22.78 15.73
C GLN A 855 -18.64 -21.36 15.71
N THR A 856 -17.84 -20.38 16.12
CA THR A 856 -18.22 -18.96 16.09
C THR A 856 -18.60 -18.52 14.67
N GLY A 857 -17.83 -18.94 13.65
CA GLY A 857 -18.16 -18.64 12.26
C GLY A 857 -19.53 -19.19 11.85
N LYS A 858 -19.84 -20.44 12.22
CA LYS A 858 -21.15 -21.08 11.93
C LYS A 858 -22.30 -20.37 12.62
N GLU A 859 -22.10 -19.96 13.88
CA GLU A 859 -23.07 -19.17 14.64
C GLU A 859 -23.35 -17.83 13.98
N VAL A 860 -22.30 -17.09 13.59
CA VAL A 860 -22.43 -15.81 12.85
C VAL A 860 -23.28 -16.00 11.59
N MET A 861 -22.94 -16.96 10.73
CA MET A 861 -23.69 -17.18 9.48
C MET A 861 -25.18 -17.47 9.72
N SER A 862 -25.48 -18.25 10.76
CA SER A 862 -26.86 -18.62 11.09
C SER A 862 -27.64 -17.46 11.68
N ILE A 863 -27.01 -16.63 12.52
CA ILE A 863 -27.63 -15.43 13.09
C ILE A 863 -27.91 -14.42 11.99
N THR A 864 -26.96 -14.17 11.08
CA THR A 864 -27.15 -13.28 9.93
C THR A 864 -28.28 -13.77 9.03
N ALA A 865 -28.33 -15.07 8.73
CA ALA A 865 -29.40 -15.66 7.92
C ALA A 865 -30.78 -15.49 8.57
N LYS A 866 -30.89 -15.66 9.90
CA LYS A 866 -32.14 -15.44 10.66
C LYS A 866 -32.57 -13.98 10.69
N PHE A 867 -31.62 -13.05 10.76
CA PHE A 867 -31.92 -11.62 10.82
C PHE A 867 -32.30 -11.04 9.46
N GLY A 868 -31.78 -11.60 8.36
CA GLY A 868 -32.03 -11.12 7.00
C GLY A 868 -33.50 -10.86 6.66
N PRO A 869 -34.43 -11.82 6.90
CA PRO A 869 -35.86 -11.60 6.66
C PRO A 869 -36.48 -10.47 7.49
N THR A 870 -36.08 -10.30 8.75
CA THR A 870 -36.52 -9.16 9.58
C THR A 870 -36.03 -7.85 8.99
N TYR A 871 -34.74 -7.77 8.64
CA TYR A 871 -34.15 -6.61 7.98
C TYR A 871 -34.86 -6.24 6.67
N TRP A 872 -35.33 -7.25 5.93
CA TRP A 872 -35.98 -7.05 4.65
C TRP A 872 -37.43 -6.55 4.76
N ASN A 873 -38.15 -6.95 5.81
CA ASN A 873 -39.59 -6.72 5.91
C ASN A 873 -39.97 -5.59 6.87
N GLU A 874 -39.04 -5.11 7.70
CA GLU A 874 -39.30 -4.10 8.73
C GLU A 874 -38.45 -2.84 8.50
N ASP A 875 -39.02 -1.66 8.76
CA ASP A 875 -38.27 -0.40 8.78
C ASP A 875 -37.44 -0.33 10.07
N ILE A 876 -36.13 -0.53 9.96
CA ILE A 876 -35.21 -0.46 11.11
C ILE A 876 -34.69 0.97 11.29
N ASP A 877 -35.16 1.65 12.34
CA ASP A 877 -34.57 2.93 12.78
C ASP A 877 -33.35 2.69 13.69
N LEU A 878 -32.17 2.88 13.11
CA LEU A 878 -30.89 2.76 13.81
C LEU A 878 -30.70 3.78 14.94
N GLN A 879 -31.27 4.99 14.82
CA GLN A 879 -31.09 6.04 15.82
C GLN A 879 -31.88 5.71 17.09
N ALA A 880 -33.17 5.37 16.94
CA ALA A 880 -34.04 5.02 18.06
C ALA A 880 -33.52 3.84 18.89
N LEU A 881 -32.80 2.90 18.26
CA LEU A 881 -32.24 1.72 18.91
C LEU A 881 -30.89 1.97 19.60
N SER A 882 -30.13 2.97 19.15
CA SER A 882 -28.86 3.35 19.81
C SER A 882 -29.09 3.99 21.18
N GLU A 883 -30.17 4.79 21.30
CA GLU A 883 -30.54 5.48 22.54
C GLU A 883 -30.99 4.48 23.63
N GLN A 884 -31.56 3.34 23.23
CA GLN A 884 -31.97 2.27 24.15
C GLN A 884 -30.77 1.45 24.70
N ASN A 885 -29.63 1.42 24.00
CA ASN A 885 -28.44 0.66 24.40
C ASN A 885 -27.41 1.50 25.21
N LEU A 886 -27.67 2.80 25.39
CA LEU A 886 -26.84 3.72 26.18
C LEU A 886 -27.25 3.79 27.67
N VAL A 887 -28.25 3.00 28.09
CA VAL A 887 -28.76 2.92 29.48
C VAL A 887 -28.13 1.75 30.23
#